data_AF-A0A0R0E134-F1
#
_entry.id   AF-A0A0R0E134-F1
#
_cell.length_a   1.000
_cell.length_b   1.000
_cell.length_c   1.000
_cell.angle_alpha   90.00
_cell.angle_beta   90.00
_cell.angle_gamma   90.00
#
_symmetry.space_group_name_H-M   'P 1'
#
loop_
_entity.id
_entity.type
_entity.pdbx_description
1 polymer ?
#
loop_
_entity_poly.entity_id
_entity_poly.type
_entity_poly.pdbx_seq_one_letter_code
_entity_poly.pdbx_strand_id
1 'polypeptide(L)'
;MNLPLRLLLLAAAVLAGGCASLSPQQRERAEGIAVAARSTVVDCGRPDRCALDSPLRALGGQAMAETAAAGAPRHYATLLDEGELSLVARLNLIRSATRGIDLQTYIFDTDDSARMVIDALLDAARRGVKVRVLIDQLSAISNLQMLGALAGAHANFELRIYNPTFGKAVPNYFDYAGSVLCCFRRFNQRMHNKLLVIDDVIGVVGGRNYQDDYYDWDAEYNFRDRDVVVAGPEVREMAANFDAFWNARRSVPAERLNDVGRSLLRQGVPPLPDPAFLRPERIARVDAEADDAAFVASRFVDTALPVRAVSYVADLPRKHRRERAGQPPPPHLTEPRLDALIAGAQSEVLLQTPYLVLSRPARRLFEDLRERELPPRVVVSTNSLAATDNPIVYAMAYKYKRRNLRELGFDIHEYKPFPQDAPVDYANLLPPPPGTAAPPSGRNPLLGASAAGSNARGSARPPAGNEIEREVLRTETRPSFLGSKAVNRPLPVTREGARMGLHAKSLVVDRRIGVVGTHNFDPRSENYNTEGAVIIDDPAFAEALAQSILRDTRPENAWVVAPRQKPPVLSGLNYSLGKASEALPVLDFWPWRYATNYEFRPGPDCPAPLPRQSPDFHRCYVAVGDFPEVAVGPKWLLVRMLTAFGAGLVPIL
;
A
#
# COMPACT_ATOMS: atom_id res chain seq x y z
N MET A 1 -24.50 -35.37 -22.83
CA MET A 1 -23.04 -35.54 -22.71
C MET A 1 -22.77 -36.92 -22.12
N ASN A 2 -22.29 -37.86 -22.93
CA ASN A 2 -22.29 -39.29 -22.57
C ASN A 2 -21.23 -39.62 -21.51
N LEU A 3 -21.46 -40.69 -20.73
CA LEU A 3 -20.60 -41.11 -19.63
C LEU A 3 -19.11 -41.27 -20.01
N PRO A 4 -18.74 -41.85 -21.18
CA PRO A 4 -17.33 -41.98 -21.56
C PRO A 4 -16.65 -40.62 -21.75
N LEU A 5 -17.35 -39.63 -22.32
CA LEU A 5 -16.81 -38.29 -22.53
C LEU A 5 -16.64 -37.53 -21.20
N ARG A 6 -17.54 -37.76 -20.23
CA ARG A 6 -17.37 -37.26 -18.85
C ARG A 6 -16.15 -37.88 -18.18
N LEU A 7 -15.94 -39.19 -18.31
CA LEU A 7 -14.77 -39.88 -17.75
C LEU A 7 -13.46 -39.45 -18.43
N LEU A 8 -13.46 -39.25 -19.75
CA LEU A 8 -12.31 -38.71 -20.50
C LEU A 8 -11.96 -37.28 -20.07
N LEU A 9 -12.96 -36.41 -19.90
CA LEU A 9 -12.74 -35.05 -19.38
C LEU A 9 -12.26 -35.06 -17.92
N LEU A 10 -12.77 -35.97 -17.08
CA LEU A 10 -12.31 -36.12 -15.70
C LEU A 10 -10.86 -36.63 -15.65
N ALA A 11 -10.53 -37.64 -16.45
CA ALA A 11 -9.18 -38.20 -16.54
C ALA A 11 -8.19 -37.16 -17.09
N ALA A 12 -8.56 -36.41 -18.14
CA ALA A 12 -7.76 -35.31 -18.66
C ALA A 12 -7.55 -34.20 -17.61
N ALA A 13 -8.58 -33.83 -16.84
CA ALA A 13 -8.46 -32.85 -15.77
C ALA A 13 -7.57 -33.34 -14.61
N VAL A 14 -7.66 -34.61 -14.22
CA VAL A 14 -6.81 -35.22 -13.18
C VAL A 14 -5.36 -35.34 -13.64
N LEU A 15 -5.12 -35.79 -14.88
CA LEU A 15 -3.78 -35.88 -15.47
C LEU A 15 -3.13 -34.50 -15.67
N ALA A 16 -3.89 -33.51 -16.13
CA ALA A 16 -3.42 -32.13 -16.22
C ALA A 16 -3.13 -31.50 -14.84
N GLY A 17 -3.94 -31.83 -13.83
CA GLY A 17 -3.72 -31.41 -12.44
C GLY A 17 -2.45 -32.00 -11.82
N GLY A 18 -2.12 -33.27 -12.14
CA GLY A 18 -0.91 -33.94 -11.66
C GLY A 18 0.39 -33.23 -12.06
N CYS A 19 0.47 -32.75 -13.31
CA CYS A 19 1.64 -32.01 -13.80
C CYS A 19 1.77 -30.58 -13.24
N ALA A 20 0.70 -30.03 -12.65
CA ALA A 20 0.62 -28.61 -12.27
C ALA A 20 1.27 -28.28 -10.91
N SER A 21 1.51 -29.26 -10.04
CA SER A 21 2.08 -29.03 -8.69
C SER A 21 3.28 -29.94 -8.37
N LEU A 22 4.13 -29.53 -7.42
CA LEU A 22 5.20 -30.38 -6.90
C LEU A 22 4.65 -31.42 -5.91
N SER A 23 5.15 -32.66 -5.99
CA SER A 23 4.89 -33.70 -4.98
C SER A 23 5.55 -33.34 -3.63
N PRO A 24 5.13 -33.97 -2.50
CA PRO A 24 5.75 -33.74 -1.20
C PRO A 24 7.28 -33.95 -1.23
N GLN A 25 7.73 -35.08 -1.79
CA GLN A 25 9.15 -35.42 -1.95
C GLN A 25 9.90 -34.42 -2.85
N GLN A 26 9.26 -33.88 -3.88
CA GLN A 26 9.86 -32.83 -4.71
C GLN A 26 10.03 -31.51 -3.94
N ARG A 27 9.07 -31.15 -3.07
CA ARG A 27 9.21 -29.96 -2.20
C ARG A 27 10.31 -30.15 -1.16
N GLU A 28 10.38 -31.30 -0.52
CA GLU A 28 11.46 -31.63 0.43
C GLU A 28 12.84 -31.59 -0.26
N ARG A 29 12.96 -32.09 -1.49
CA ARG A 29 14.20 -31.99 -2.27
C ARG A 29 14.53 -30.55 -2.68
N ALA A 30 13.53 -29.73 -3.06
CA ALA A 30 13.73 -28.32 -3.38
C ALA A 30 14.20 -27.51 -2.15
N GLU A 31 13.58 -27.77 -1.00
CA GLU A 31 13.95 -27.20 0.30
C GLU A 31 15.37 -27.63 0.71
N GLY A 32 15.71 -28.92 0.54
CA GLY A 32 17.07 -29.41 0.76
C GLY A 32 18.12 -28.74 -0.14
N ILE A 33 17.80 -28.44 -1.41
CA ILE A 33 18.69 -27.69 -2.32
C ILE A 33 18.90 -26.26 -1.82
N ALA A 34 17.84 -25.57 -1.38
CA ALA A 34 17.96 -24.23 -0.83
C ALA A 34 18.78 -24.21 0.48
N VAL A 35 18.46 -25.10 1.41
CA VAL A 35 19.14 -25.20 2.72
C VAL A 35 20.61 -25.57 2.56
N ALA A 36 20.97 -26.49 1.66
CA ALA A 36 22.35 -26.88 1.43
C ALA A 36 23.21 -25.78 0.77
N ALA A 37 22.59 -24.81 0.10
CA ALA A 37 23.27 -23.68 -0.52
C ALA A 37 23.43 -22.46 0.41
N ARG A 38 22.63 -22.36 1.49
CA ARG A 38 22.68 -21.25 2.45
C ARG A 38 24.06 -21.17 3.10
N SER A 39 24.73 -20.04 2.93
CA SER A 39 25.95 -19.76 3.69
C SER A 39 25.63 -19.76 5.19
N THR A 40 26.54 -20.34 5.97
CA THR A 40 26.57 -20.33 7.44
C THR A 40 27.73 -19.48 7.98
N VAL A 41 28.50 -18.84 7.10
CA VAL A 41 29.62 -17.96 7.46
C VAL A 41 29.05 -16.69 8.09
N VAL A 42 29.44 -16.41 9.33
CA VAL A 42 29.08 -15.18 10.02
C VAL A 42 30.27 -14.24 9.99
N ASP A 43 30.11 -13.09 9.34
CA ASP A 43 31.21 -12.14 9.05
C ASP A 43 31.67 -11.34 10.28
N CYS A 44 30.90 -11.41 11.39
CA CYS A 44 31.20 -10.69 12.62
C CYS A 44 31.24 -11.58 13.87
N GLY A 45 32.36 -11.51 14.61
CA GLY A 45 32.54 -12.18 15.90
C GLY A 45 32.18 -11.36 17.15
N ARG A 46 31.76 -10.08 17.01
CA ARG A 46 31.39 -9.23 18.16
C ARG A 46 30.02 -9.63 18.74
N PRO A 47 29.80 -9.47 20.07
CA PRO A 47 28.51 -9.77 20.70
C PRO A 47 27.32 -8.97 20.13
N ASP A 48 27.58 -7.75 19.68
CA ASP A 48 26.61 -6.83 19.06
C ASP A 48 26.41 -7.06 17.55
N ARG A 49 27.01 -8.12 16.98
CA ARG A 49 26.97 -8.44 15.54
C ARG A 49 27.53 -7.34 14.64
N CYS A 50 28.44 -6.49 15.13
CA CYS A 50 28.95 -5.37 14.35
C CYS A 50 27.80 -4.46 13.86
N ALA A 51 26.78 -4.30 14.70
CA ALA A 51 25.71 -3.34 14.49
C ALA A 51 26.29 -1.93 14.30
N LEU A 52 25.67 -1.17 13.40
CA LEU A 52 25.88 0.27 13.30
C LEU A 52 25.47 0.92 14.63
N ASP A 53 26.32 1.77 15.18
CA ASP A 53 25.95 2.56 16.34
C ASP A 53 24.94 3.64 15.90
N SER A 54 23.72 3.59 16.46
CA SER A 54 22.58 4.36 15.98
C SER A 54 21.86 5.02 17.16
N PRO A 55 21.74 6.36 17.16
CA PRO A 55 20.97 7.05 18.18
C PRO A 55 19.46 6.75 18.05
N LEU A 56 18.97 6.48 16.83
CA LEU A 56 17.58 6.08 16.60
C LEU A 56 17.27 4.70 17.21
N ARG A 57 18.18 3.73 17.11
CA ARG A 57 18.03 2.45 17.82
C ARG A 57 18.22 2.63 19.33
N ALA A 58 19.16 3.46 19.76
CA ALA A 58 19.44 3.70 21.18
C ALA A 58 18.19 4.22 21.93
N LEU A 59 17.33 4.98 21.26
CA LEU A 59 16.03 5.43 21.78
C LEU A 59 15.13 4.27 22.27
N GLY A 60 15.19 3.11 21.61
CA GLY A 60 14.51 1.89 22.06
C GLY A 60 15.10 1.33 23.36
N GLY A 61 16.43 1.35 23.49
CA GLY A 61 17.12 1.00 24.72
C GLY A 61 16.77 1.96 25.88
N GLN A 62 16.72 3.26 25.60
CA GLN A 62 16.31 4.30 26.54
C GLN A 62 14.87 4.09 27.02
N ALA A 63 13.90 3.95 26.10
CA ALA A 63 12.49 3.73 26.43
C ALA A 63 12.29 2.48 27.33
N MET A 64 13.04 1.42 27.07
CA MET A 64 13.02 0.20 27.88
C MET A 64 13.66 0.40 29.27
N ALA A 65 14.76 1.14 29.38
CA ALA A 65 15.39 1.47 30.66
C ALA A 65 14.49 2.39 31.53
N GLU A 66 13.89 3.41 30.93
CA GLU A 66 12.94 4.30 31.60
C GLU A 66 11.67 3.56 32.03
N THR A 67 11.17 2.63 31.21
CA THR A 67 10.05 1.73 31.57
C THR A 67 10.39 0.93 32.84
N ALA A 68 11.58 0.34 32.89
CA ALA A 68 12.02 -0.46 34.04
C ALA A 68 12.22 0.39 35.31
N ALA A 69 12.78 1.60 35.17
CA ALA A 69 12.99 2.51 36.29
C ALA A 69 11.68 3.13 36.84
N ALA A 70 10.71 3.42 35.97
CA ALA A 70 9.43 4.02 36.36
C ALA A 70 8.38 2.99 36.84
N GLY A 71 8.55 1.70 36.51
CA GLY A 71 7.55 0.67 36.79
C GLY A 71 6.28 0.78 35.93
N ALA A 72 6.31 1.59 34.87
CA ALA A 72 5.21 1.85 33.95
C ALA A 72 5.74 2.04 32.51
N PRO A 73 4.99 1.65 31.46
CA PRO A 73 5.44 1.80 30.08
C PRO A 73 5.87 3.22 29.72
N ARG A 74 7.03 3.34 29.05
CA ARG A 74 7.54 4.57 28.46
C ARG A 74 7.82 4.34 26.98
N HIS A 75 7.41 5.29 26.16
CA HIS A 75 7.54 5.19 24.71
C HIS A 75 7.95 6.53 24.11
N TYR A 76 8.64 6.45 22.98
CA TYR A 76 8.83 7.57 22.07
C TYR A 76 8.18 7.27 20.72
N ALA A 77 7.68 8.31 20.06
CA ALA A 77 7.12 8.23 18.72
C ALA A 77 7.70 9.31 17.81
N THR A 78 8.19 8.91 16.64
CA THR A 78 8.73 9.80 15.60
C THR A 78 7.88 9.66 14.33
N LEU A 79 7.36 10.78 13.82
CA LEU A 79 6.54 10.78 12.59
C LEU A 79 7.44 10.78 11.34
N LEU A 80 7.20 9.87 10.40
CA LEU A 80 7.92 9.78 9.13
C LEU A 80 7.03 10.25 7.97
N ASP A 81 7.05 11.56 7.73
CA ASP A 81 6.22 12.23 6.73
C ASP A 81 6.77 12.12 5.30
N GLU A 82 8.07 12.40 5.13
CA GLU A 82 8.78 12.39 3.84
C GLU A 82 9.15 10.95 3.42
N GLY A 83 9.16 10.67 2.12
CA GLY A 83 9.46 9.35 1.56
C GLY A 83 10.89 8.92 1.87
N GLU A 84 11.88 9.59 1.29
CA GLU A 84 13.29 9.23 1.42
C GLU A 84 13.76 9.13 2.89
N LEU A 85 13.30 10.03 3.77
CA LEU A 85 13.63 9.94 5.20
C LEU A 85 13.09 8.66 5.87
N SER A 86 11.95 8.11 5.42
CA SER A 86 11.48 6.78 5.88
C SER A 86 12.43 5.67 5.41
N LEU A 87 13.00 5.77 4.20
CA LEU A 87 14.01 4.81 3.73
C LEU A 87 15.30 4.90 4.55
N VAL A 88 15.82 6.11 4.78
CA VAL A 88 17.02 6.34 5.62
C VAL A 88 16.83 5.75 7.02
N ALA A 89 15.70 6.03 7.67
CA ALA A 89 15.37 5.45 8.98
C ALA A 89 15.34 3.91 8.95
N ARG A 90 14.72 3.30 7.93
CA ARG A 90 14.64 1.84 7.78
C ARG A 90 16.02 1.22 7.55
N LEU A 91 16.87 1.82 6.72
CA LEU A 91 18.23 1.35 6.45
C LEU A 91 19.10 1.42 7.72
N ASN A 92 19.11 2.56 8.41
CA ASN A 92 19.83 2.73 9.68
C ASN A 92 19.38 1.71 10.74
N LEU A 93 18.07 1.46 10.84
CA LEU A 93 17.48 0.50 11.76
C LEU A 93 17.85 -0.96 11.44
N ILE A 94 17.87 -1.35 10.16
CA ILE A 94 18.33 -2.67 9.71
C ILE A 94 19.84 -2.83 9.99
N ARG A 95 20.64 -1.78 9.76
CA ARG A 95 22.09 -1.77 10.01
C ARG A 95 22.44 -1.80 11.49
N SER A 96 21.61 -1.24 12.36
CA SER A 96 21.85 -1.22 13.82
C SER A 96 21.26 -2.43 14.56
N ALA A 97 20.49 -3.31 13.92
CA ALA A 97 19.95 -4.52 14.53
C ALA A 97 21.05 -5.46 15.09
N THR A 98 20.82 -6.01 16.29
CA THR A 98 21.79 -6.84 17.03
C THR A 98 21.34 -8.29 17.21
N ARG A 99 20.02 -8.56 17.16
CA ARG A 99 19.40 -9.85 17.45
C ARG A 99 18.46 -10.30 16.34
N GLY A 100 17.50 -9.44 15.96
CA GLY A 100 16.40 -9.84 15.09
C GLY A 100 15.84 -8.69 14.26
N ILE A 101 15.48 -9.01 13.02
CA ILE A 101 14.72 -8.16 12.10
C ILE A 101 13.53 -8.94 11.57
N ASP A 102 12.34 -8.43 11.84
CA ASP A 102 11.10 -8.98 11.32
C ASP A 102 10.44 -7.96 10.39
N LEU A 103 10.30 -8.33 9.11
CA LEU A 103 9.74 -7.47 8.08
C LEU A 103 8.49 -8.09 7.47
N GLN A 104 7.38 -7.36 7.53
CA GLN A 104 6.09 -7.72 6.94
C GLN A 104 5.61 -6.60 6.02
N THR A 105 5.27 -6.91 4.78
CA THR A 105 4.78 -5.93 3.80
C THR A 105 3.80 -6.54 2.79
N TYR A 106 2.98 -5.69 2.17
CA TYR A 106 2.10 -6.12 1.08
C TYR A 106 2.84 -6.12 -0.26
N ILE A 107 3.56 -5.03 -0.58
CA ILE A 107 4.39 -4.89 -1.78
C ILE A 107 5.88 -4.95 -1.39
N PHE A 108 6.66 -5.68 -2.19
CA PHE A 108 8.12 -5.61 -2.18
C PHE A 108 8.62 -5.86 -3.61
N ASP A 109 9.11 -4.82 -4.27
CA ASP A 109 9.65 -4.89 -5.63
C ASP A 109 11.18 -5.13 -5.62
N THR A 110 11.85 -4.82 -6.73
CA THR A 110 13.31 -4.98 -6.93
C THR A 110 13.95 -3.75 -7.62
N ASP A 111 13.30 -2.60 -7.46
CA ASP A 111 13.78 -1.28 -7.87
C ASP A 111 14.84 -0.72 -6.91
N ASP A 112 15.27 0.53 -7.11
CA ASP A 112 16.46 1.11 -6.48
C ASP A 112 16.34 1.09 -4.93
N SER A 113 15.22 1.59 -4.40
CA SER A 113 14.95 1.64 -2.95
C SER A 113 14.72 0.25 -2.34
N ALA A 114 13.94 -0.61 -2.99
CA ALA A 114 13.71 -1.98 -2.53
C ALA A 114 15.01 -2.79 -2.51
N ARG A 115 15.89 -2.57 -3.50
CA ARG A 115 17.18 -3.26 -3.60
C ARG A 115 18.12 -2.89 -2.46
N MET A 116 18.23 -1.60 -2.09
CA MET A 116 19.03 -1.19 -0.93
C MET A 116 18.61 -1.92 0.35
N VAL A 117 17.30 -2.12 0.54
CA VAL A 117 16.75 -2.83 1.69
C VAL A 117 17.05 -4.33 1.62
N ILE A 118 16.93 -4.96 0.44
CA ILE A 118 17.31 -6.37 0.26
C ILE A 118 18.77 -6.60 0.63
N ASP A 119 19.68 -5.77 0.12
CA ASP A 119 21.12 -5.92 0.39
C ASP A 119 21.42 -5.68 1.88
N ALA A 120 20.87 -4.64 2.50
CA ALA A 120 21.03 -4.38 3.94
C ALA A 120 20.48 -5.50 4.84
N LEU A 121 19.37 -6.16 4.46
CA LEU A 121 18.82 -7.32 5.16
C LEU A 121 19.73 -8.55 5.02
N LEU A 122 20.33 -8.76 3.84
CA LEU A 122 21.31 -9.83 3.63
C LEU A 122 22.59 -9.60 4.44
N ASP A 123 23.06 -8.36 4.53
CA ASP A 123 24.23 -7.99 5.35
C ASP A 123 23.95 -8.12 6.85
N ALA A 124 22.74 -7.78 7.32
CA ALA A 124 22.32 -8.10 8.68
C ALA A 124 22.36 -9.62 8.94
N ALA A 125 21.88 -10.44 8.00
CA ALA A 125 21.91 -11.90 8.13
C ALA A 125 23.34 -12.47 8.17
N ARG A 126 24.25 -11.96 7.30
CA ARG A 126 25.68 -12.30 7.26
C ARG A 126 26.42 -11.91 8.55
N ARG A 127 26.08 -10.76 9.14
CA ARG A 127 26.61 -10.33 10.45
C ARG A 127 26.14 -11.20 11.63
N GLY A 128 25.12 -12.03 11.43
CA GLY A 128 24.61 -12.97 12.44
C GLY A 128 23.29 -12.57 13.09
N VAL A 129 22.59 -11.56 12.55
CA VAL A 129 21.25 -11.15 12.97
C VAL A 129 20.22 -12.10 12.35
N LYS A 130 19.19 -12.51 13.10
CA LYS A 130 18.10 -13.32 12.51
C LYS A 130 17.16 -12.43 11.70
N VAL A 131 16.98 -12.71 10.41
CA VAL A 131 16.17 -11.91 9.49
C VAL A 131 15.00 -12.75 8.97
N ARG A 132 13.77 -12.24 9.15
CA ARG A 132 12.53 -12.87 8.69
C ARG A 132 11.72 -11.91 7.83
N VAL A 133 11.49 -12.28 6.56
CA VAL A 133 10.75 -11.45 5.60
C VAL A 133 9.46 -12.15 5.18
N LEU A 134 8.32 -11.46 5.31
CA LEU A 134 6.99 -11.95 4.96
C LEU A 134 6.29 -10.98 4.00
N ILE A 135 5.95 -11.47 2.81
CA ILE A 135 5.34 -10.65 1.73
C ILE A 135 4.02 -11.28 1.26
N ASP A 136 2.98 -10.51 0.93
CA ASP A 136 1.76 -11.08 0.33
C ASP A 136 1.98 -11.49 -1.13
N GLN A 137 1.46 -12.65 -1.53
CA GLN A 137 1.62 -13.18 -2.89
C GLN A 137 1.24 -12.19 -4.01
N LEU A 138 0.20 -11.35 -3.87
CA LEU A 138 -0.24 -10.51 -5.01
C LEU A 138 0.79 -9.48 -5.44
N SER A 139 1.66 -9.07 -4.53
CA SER A 139 2.66 -8.03 -4.78
C SER A 139 4.03 -8.40 -4.21
N ALA A 140 4.29 -9.70 -4.10
CA ALA A 140 5.61 -10.23 -3.84
C ALA A 140 6.52 -10.08 -5.06
N ILE A 141 7.84 -10.10 -4.81
CA ILE A 141 8.91 -10.08 -5.81
C ILE A 141 8.54 -10.97 -6.99
N SER A 142 8.31 -10.35 -8.14
CA SER A 142 7.83 -11.01 -9.37
C SER A 142 8.92 -11.82 -10.07
N ASN A 143 10.19 -11.63 -9.67
CA ASN A 143 11.35 -12.28 -10.24
C ASN A 143 11.66 -13.62 -9.51
N LEU A 144 11.42 -14.74 -10.19
CA LEU A 144 11.71 -16.09 -9.68
C LEU A 144 13.21 -16.38 -9.47
N GLN A 145 14.11 -15.69 -10.19
CA GLN A 145 15.55 -15.79 -9.94
C GLN A 145 15.90 -15.14 -8.59
N MET A 146 15.39 -13.93 -8.34
CA MET A 146 15.57 -13.24 -7.06
C MET A 146 15.01 -14.06 -5.90
N LEU A 147 13.78 -14.56 -6.00
CA LEU A 147 13.18 -15.43 -4.98
C LEU A 147 13.99 -16.71 -4.74
N GLY A 148 14.52 -17.33 -5.81
CA GLY A 148 15.37 -18.52 -5.70
C GLY A 148 16.71 -18.24 -5.02
N ALA A 149 17.34 -17.09 -5.35
CA ALA A 149 18.59 -16.65 -4.73
C ALA A 149 18.40 -16.34 -3.24
N LEU A 150 17.38 -15.54 -2.90
CA LEU A 150 17.05 -15.18 -1.52
C LEU A 150 16.72 -16.41 -0.65
N ALA A 151 16.00 -17.40 -1.20
CA ALA A 151 15.70 -18.65 -0.50
C ALA A 151 16.95 -19.47 -0.14
N GLY A 152 18.05 -19.31 -0.89
CA GLY A 152 19.33 -19.98 -0.68
C GLY A 152 20.45 -19.07 -0.15
N ALA A 153 20.17 -17.82 0.23
CA ALA A 153 21.23 -16.83 0.46
C ALA A 153 22.02 -17.05 1.76
N HIS A 154 21.35 -17.16 2.90
CA HIS A 154 22.01 -17.23 4.21
C HIS A 154 21.20 -18.04 5.23
N ALA A 155 21.85 -18.73 6.16
CA ALA A 155 21.20 -19.54 7.19
C ALA A 155 20.39 -18.70 8.19
N ASN A 156 20.75 -17.43 8.37
CA ASN A 156 20.01 -16.47 9.21
C ASN A 156 18.92 -15.69 8.47
N PHE A 157 18.71 -15.93 7.17
CA PHE A 157 17.71 -15.23 6.35
C PHE A 157 16.57 -16.19 5.96
N GLU A 158 15.34 -15.93 6.43
CA GLU A 158 14.14 -16.67 6.07
C GLU A 158 13.17 -15.78 5.27
N LEU A 159 12.67 -16.26 4.12
CA LEU A 159 11.65 -15.59 3.31
C LEU A 159 10.39 -16.44 3.19
N ARG A 160 9.23 -15.87 3.52
CA ARG A 160 7.91 -16.51 3.38
C ARG A 160 6.96 -15.66 2.53
N ILE A 161 6.13 -16.33 1.74
CA ILE A 161 5.05 -15.70 0.97
C ILE A 161 3.71 -16.02 1.63
N TYR A 162 2.92 -14.98 1.88
CA TYR A 162 1.60 -15.07 2.49
C TYR A 162 0.50 -15.35 1.46
N ASN A 163 -0.38 -16.30 1.81
CA ASN A 163 -1.54 -16.74 1.02
C ASN A 163 -1.24 -17.07 -0.46
N PRO A 164 -0.25 -17.92 -0.78
CA PRO A 164 0.05 -18.29 -2.16
C PRO A 164 -1.08 -19.11 -2.78
N THR A 165 -1.77 -18.49 -3.74
CA THR A 165 -2.77 -19.10 -4.62
C THR A 165 -2.09 -20.14 -5.52
N PHE A 166 -2.68 -21.34 -5.65
CA PHE A 166 -2.08 -22.50 -6.32
C PHE A 166 -0.67 -22.89 -5.84
N GLY A 167 -0.24 -22.39 -4.67
CA GLY A 167 1.07 -22.65 -4.10
C GLY A 167 2.24 -22.13 -4.96
N LYS A 168 2.03 -21.06 -5.72
CA LYS A 168 3.05 -20.37 -6.54
C LYS A 168 3.44 -19.04 -5.88
N ALA A 169 4.62 -18.51 -6.16
CA ALA A 169 4.93 -17.11 -5.94
C ALA A 169 4.26 -16.25 -7.02
N VAL A 170 4.47 -16.57 -8.29
CA VAL A 170 4.08 -15.75 -9.45
C VAL A 170 2.93 -16.45 -10.20
N PRO A 171 1.65 -16.06 -9.96
CA PRO A 171 0.52 -16.64 -10.66
C PRO A 171 0.46 -16.17 -12.12
N ASN A 172 0.23 -17.09 -13.05
CA ASN A 172 -0.02 -16.74 -14.46
C ASN A 172 -1.50 -16.41 -14.71
N TYR A 173 -1.85 -16.01 -15.93
CA TYR A 173 -3.23 -15.65 -16.30
C TYR A 173 -4.26 -16.76 -16.03
N PHE A 174 -3.91 -18.04 -16.27
CA PHE A 174 -4.81 -19.16 -16.00
C PHE A 174 -4.94 -19.45 -14.49
N ASP A 175 -3.87 -19.25 -13.72
CA ASP A 175 -3.95 -19.28 -12.25
C ASP A 175 -4.88 -18.16 -11.75
N TYR A 176 -4.78 -16.95 -12.30
CA TYR A 176 -5.65 -15.83 -11.93
C TYR A 176 -7.12 -16.08 -12.29
N ALA A 177 -7.40 -16.51 -13.54
CA ALA A 177 -8.77 -16.85 -13.95
C ALA A 177 -9.34 -18.01 -13.12
N GLY A 178 -8.52 -19.03 -12.84
CA GLY A 178 -8.88 -20.15 -11.97
C GLY A 178 -9.16 -19.70 -10.52
N SER A 179 -8.39 -18.75 -9.97
CA SER A 179 -8.58 -18.27 -8.60
C SER A 179 -9.89 -17.53 -8.43
N VAL A 180 -10.28 -16.71 -9.41
CA VAL A 180 -11.56 -15.99 -9.45
C VAL A 180 -12.73 -16.97 -9.51
N LEU A 181 -12.63 -18.03 -10.31
CA LEU A 181 -13.70 -19.02 -10.48
C LEU A 181 -13.83 -20.02 -9.31
N CYS A 182 -12.73 -20.60 -8.83
CA CYS A 182 -12.79 -21.63 -7.77
C CYS A 182 -12.81 -21.06 -6.35
N CYS A 183 -12.21 -19.88 -6.17
CA CYS A 183 -11.54 -19.57 -4.91
C CYS A 183 -11.64 -18.08 -4.52
N PHE A 184 -12.58 -17.32 -5.11
CA PHE A 184 -12.68 -15.85 -5.03
C PHE A 184 -12.46 -15.28 -3.62
N ARG A 185 -13.15 -15.79 -2.59
CA ARG A 185 -12.98 -15.30 -1.20
C ARG A 185 -11.56 -15.55 -0.66
N ARG A 186 -10.95 -16.69 -0.97
CA ARG A 186 -9.57 -16.98 -0.56
C ARG A 186 -8.56 -16.12 -1.30
N PHE A 187 -8.84 -15.82 -2.57
CA PHE A 187 -8.00 -14.95 -3.40
C PHE A 187 -8.06 -13.48 -2.99
N ASN A 188 -9.21 -13.00 -2.50
CA ASN A 188 -9.36 -11.63 -2.01
C ASN A 188 -8.78 -11.39 -0.62
N GLN A 189 -8.55 -12.45 0.16
CA GLN A 189 -7.96 -12.36 1.50
C GLN A 189 -6.48 -12.03 1.43
N ARG A 190 -6.05 -10.88 1.96
CA ARG A 190 -4.69 -10.35 1.79
C ARG A 190 -4.11 -9.84 3.10
N MET A 191 -2.81 -10.04 3.25
CA MET A 191 -2.05 -9.43 4.34
C MET A 191 -1.66 -8.02 3.88
N HIS A 192 -2.28 -7.00 4.46
CA HIS A 192 -2.10 -5.61 4.06
C HIS A 192 -1.33 -4.78 5.12
N ASN A 193 -0.99 -5.41 6.25
CA ASN A 193 -0.03 -4.94 7.24
C ASN A 193 1.30 -4.51 6.58
N LYS A 194 1.86 -3.36 6.99
CA LYS A 194 3.27 -3.02 6.80
C LYS A 194 3.88 -2.78 8.16
N LEU A 195 4.93 -3.54 8.48
CA LEU A 195 5.53 -3.61 9.80
C LEU A 195 7.01 -3.99 9.67
N LEU A 196 7.88 -3.20 10.30
CA LEU A 196 9.28 -3.56 10.56
C LEU A 196 9.48 -3.59 12.08
N VAL A 197 10.05 -4.66 12.63
CA VAL A 197 10.46 -4.74 14.03
C VAL A 197 11.95 -5.04 14.12
N ILE A 198 12.64 -4.30 14.99
CA ILE A 198 14.06 -4.43 15.27
C ILE A 198 14.26 -4.73 16.76
N ASP A 199 14.91 -5.86 17.04
CA ASP A 199 15.34 -6.29 18.39
C ASP A 199 14.23 -6.24 19.47
N ASP A 200 12.96 -6.32 19.08
CA ASP A 200 11.75 -6.17 19.92
C ASP A 200 11.69 -4.85 20.73
N VAL A 201 12.40 -3.80 20.29
CA VAL A 201 12.49 -2.49 20.99
C VAL A 201 12.23 -1.27 20.11
N ILE A 202 12.40 -1.38 18.78
CA ILE A 202 11.94 -0.40 17.79
C ILE A 202 10.98 -1.08 16.82
N GLY A 203 9.87 -0.41 16.49
CA GLY A 203 8.94 -0.80 15.45
C GLY A 203 8.63 0.35 14.50
N VAL A 204 8.40 0.05 13.21
CA VAL A 204 7.93 1.02 12.21
C VAL A 204 6.62 0.51 11.60
N VAL A 205 5.58 1.34 11.64
CA VAL A 205 4.23 1.03 11.10
C VAL A 205 3.70 2.22 10.32
N GLY A 206 3.02 1.95 9.21
CA GLY A 206 2.40 2.97 8.38
C GLY A 206 1.87 2.43 7.07
N GLY A 207 1.69 3.30 6.10
CA GLY A 207 1.18 2.92 4.78
C GLY A 207 2.26 2.47 3.78
N ARG A 208 3.55 2.76 4.03
CA ARG A 208 4.62 2.55 3.04
C ARG A 208 4.99 1.08 2.84
N ASN A 209 5.11 0.69 1.57
CA ASN A 209 5.67 -0.60 1.14
C ASN A 209 7.13 -0.41 0.66
N TYR A 210 7.70 -1.42 -0.01
CA TYR A 210 9.08 -1.40 -0.52
C TYR A 210 9.09 -1.33 -2.06
N GLN A 211 9.00 -0.10 -2.57
CA GLN A 211 8.99 0.26 -4.00
C GLN A 211 9.28 1.79 -4.10
N ASP A 212 9.92 2.25 -5.18
CA ASP A 212 10.41 3.63 -5.36
C ASP A 212 9.30 4.70 -5.24
N ASP A 213 8.07 4.38 -5.63
CA ASP A 213 6.92 5.28 -5.55
C ASP A 213 6.47 5.58 -4.10
N TYR A 214 6.95 4.85 -3.09
CA TYR A 214 6.73 5.16 -1.67
C TYR A 214 7.80 6.06 -1.05
N TYR A 215 8.94 6.23 -1.73
CA TYR A 215 10.13 6.92 -1.20
C TYR A 215 10.45 8.22 -1.95
N ASP A 216 9.50 8.73 -2.74
CA ASP A 216 9.62 9.93 -3.59
C ASP A 216 10.61 9.75 -4.76
N TRP A 217 10.84 8.51 -5.22
CA TRP A 217 11.91 8.16 -6.16
C TRP A 217 11.46 7.90 -7.60
N ASP A 218 10.17 7.63 -7.84
CA ASP A 218 9.62 7.40 -9.18
C ASP A 218 9.48 8.72 -9.98
N ALA A 219 9.73 8.67 -11.28
CA ALA A 219 9.71 9.85 -12.14
C ALA A 219 8.31 10.24 -12.67
N GLU A 220 7.30 9.36 -12.53
CA GLU A 220 5.93 9.58 -13.02
C GLU A 220 4.93 9.79 -11.87
N TYR A 221 5.00 9.01 -10.80
CA TYR A 221 3.98 8.95 -9.77
C TYR A 221 4.53 8.48 -8.41
N ASN A 222 4.33 9.26 -7.35
CA ASN A 222 4.72 8.90 -5.98
C ASN A 222 3.56 9.03 -4.99
N PHE A 223 3.69 8.40 -3.84
CA PHE A 223 2.70 8.34 -2.78
C PHE A 223 3.01 9.31 -1.64
N ARG A 224 2.08 10.24 -1.39
CA ARG A 224 1.98 10.97 -0.14
C ARG A 224 1.44 10.03 0.94
N ASP A 225 2.36 9.39 1.66
CA ASP A 225 2.08 8.41 2.72
C ASP A 225 2.73 8.81 4.05
N ARG A 226 2.53 8.03 5.11
CA ARG A 226 3.17 8.21 6.42
C ARG A 226 3.48 6.90 7.12
N ASP A 227 4.56 6.92 7.87
CA ASP A 227 4.85 5.92 8.91
C ASP A 227 5.09 6.60 10.26
N VAL A 228 5.17 5.80 11.31
CA VAL A 228 5.62 6.19 12.64
C VAL A 228 6.67 5.18 13.14
N VAL A 229 7.78 5.68 13.67
CA VAL A 229 8.72 4.90 14.48
C VAL A 229 8.21 4.91 15.91
N VAL A 230 8.09 3.74 16.51
CA VAL A 230 7.75 3.55 17.93
C VAL A 230 8.94 2.91 18.64
N ALA A 231 9.40 3.54 19.70
CA ALA A 231 10.42 3.01 20.60
C ALA A 231 9.77 2.69 21.96
N GLY A 232 9.98 1.49 22.50
CA GLY A 232 9.47 1.09 23.82
C GLY A 232 8.74 -0.26 23.85
N PRO A 233 8.10 -0.62 24.98
CA PRO A 233 7.65 -1.99 25.25
C PRO A 233 6.50 -2.49 24.36
N GLU A 234 5.72 -1.60 23.72
CA GLU A 234 4.61 -1.99 22.82
C GLU A 234 5.11 -2.70 21.56
N VAL A 235 6.38 -2.52 21.19
CA VAL A 235 7.02 -3.20 20.07
C VAL A 235 6.99 -4.74 20.23
N ARG A 236 6.85 -5.24 21.47
CA ARG A 236 6.66 -6.68 21.74
C ARG A 236 5.31 -7.21 21.24
N GLU A 237 4.24 -6.42 21.31
CA GLU A 237 2.93 -6.79 20.74
C GLU A 237 2.97 -6.74 19.20
N MET A 238 3.78 -5.83 18.64
CA MET A 238 4.06 -5.79 17.20
C MET A 238 4.81 -7.06 16.75
N ALA A 239 5.85 -7.48 17.48
CA ALA A 239 6.55 -8.75 17.26
C ALA A 239 5.63 -9.97 17.41
N ALA A 240 4.77 -9.98 18.43
CA ALA A 240 3.80 -11.06 18.65
C ALA A 240 2.77 -11.17 17.51
N ASN A 241 2.34 -10.03 16.93
CA ASN A 241 1.50 -10.04 15.73
C ASN A 241 2.28 -10.62 14.53
N PHE A 242 3.51 -10.17 14.29
CA PHE A 242 4.37 -10.73 13.24
C PHE A 242 4.50 -12.25 13.38
N ASP A 243 4.79 -12.76 14.58
CA ASP A 243 4.89 -14.20 14.87
C ASP A 243 3.58 -14.95 14.57
N ALA A 244 2.42 -14.36 14.85
CA ALA A 244 1.13 -14.95 14.51
C ALA A 244 0.96 -15.12 12.98
N PHE A 245 1.43 -14.15 12.19
CA PHE A 245 1.48 -14.25 10.73
C PHE A 245 2.56 -15.22 10.26
N TRP A 246 3.77 -15.15 10.78
CA TRP A 246 4.91 -15.98 10.42
C TRP A 246 4.61 -17.48 10.53
N ASN A 247 3.93 -17.85 11.63
CA ASN A 247 3.56 -19.23 11.96
C ASN A 247 2.19 -19.64 11.39
N ALA A 248 1.49 -18.76 10.67
CA ALA A 248 0.22 -19.10 10.05
C ALA A 248 0.42 -20.10 8.90
N ARG A 249 -0.46 -21.10 8.77
CA ARG A 249 -0.51 -22.06 7.64
C ARG A 249 -0.57 -21.42 6.23
N ARG A 250 -0.89 -20.13 6.15
CA ARG A 250 -0.90 -19.36 4.89
C ARG A 250 0.47 -18.80 4.50
N SER A 251 1.44 -18.77 5.42
CA SER A 251 2.80 -18.29 5.21
C SER A 251 3.67 -19.48 4.82
N VAL A 252 4.15 -19.48 3.57
CA VAL A 252 4.87 -20.61 2.99
C VAL A 252 6.31 -20.19 2.68
N PRO A 253 7.35 -20.91 3.12
CA PRO A 253 8.73 -20.66 2.72
C PRO A 253 8.88 -20.64 1.19
N ALA A 254 9.64 -19.68 0.67
CA ALA A 254 9.74 -19.43 -0.77
C ALA A 254 10.18 -20.69 -1.54
N GLU A 255 11.15 -21.43 -1.03
CA GLU A 255 11.68 -22.69 -1.56
C GLU A 255 10.64 -23.81 -1.69
N ARG A 256 9.54 -23.75 -0.92
CA ARG A 256 8.45 -24.75 -0.94
C ARG A 256 7.34 -24.43 -1.95
N LEU A 257 7.40 -23.29 -2.63
CA LEU A 257 6.46 -22.90 -3.68
C LEU A 257 6.71 -23.69 -4.97
N ASN A 258 5.64 -23.95 -5.74
CA ASN A 258 5.64 -24.86 -6.89
C ASN A 258 6.44 -24.33 -8.10
N ASP A 259 6.67 -23.03 -8.20
CA ASP A 259 7.43 -22.35 -9.25
C ASP A 259 8.89 -22.14 -8.83
N VAL A 260 9.12 -21.58 -7.63
CA VAL A 260 10.47 -21.45 -7.04
C VAL A 260 11.13 -22.82 -6.90
N GLY A 261 10.43 -23.80 -6.30
CA GLY A 261 10.94 -25.16 -6.12
C GLY A 261 11.20 -25.90 -7.46
N ARG A 262 10.43 -25.61 -8.51
CA ARG A 262 10.74 -26.10 -9.88
C ARG A 262 11.98 -25.43 -10.47
N SER A 263 12.29 -24.19 -10.08
CA SER A 263 13.56 -23.56 -10.43
C SER A 263 14.70 -24.30 -9.74
N LEU A 264 14.65 -24.39 -8.40
CA LEU A 264 15.66 -25.05 -7.56
C LEU A 264 15.95 -26.50 -8.01
N LEU A 265 14.91 -27.29 -8.29
CA LEU A 265 15.05 -28.68 -8.78
C LEU A 265 15.70 -28.81 -10.16
N ARG A 266 15.62 -27.77 -11.02
CA ARG A 266 16.17 -27.80 -12.38
C ARG A 266 17.59 -27.26 -12.47
N GLN A 267 17.90 -26.21 -11.73
CA GLN A 267 19.15 -25.43 -11.90
C GLN A 267 19.89 -25.11 -10.59
N GLY A 268 19.43 -25.61 -9.44
CA GLY A 268 19.96 -25.23 -8.14
C GLY A 268 19.52 -23.84 -7.69
N VAL A 269 20.18 -23.31 -6.65
CA VAL A 269 20.02 -21.91 -6.23
C VAL A 269 20.73 -21.01 -7.27
N PRO A 270 20.02 -20.07 -7.92
CA PRO A 270 20.65 -19.13 -8.84
C PRO A 270 21.48 -18.08 -8.06
N PRO A 271 22.47 -17.44 -8.70
CA PRO A 271 23.14 -16.29 -8.10
C PRO A 271 22.14 -15.15 -7.88
N LEU A 272 22.37 -14.38 -6.81
CA LEU A 272 21.71 -13.09 -6.59
C LEU A 272 22.02 -12.19 -7.79
N PRO A 273 21.02 -11.57 -8.45
CA PRO A 273 21.28 -10.63 -9.53
C PRO A 273 22.14 -9.45 -9.05
N ASP A 274 23.05 -8.97 -9.89
CA ASP A 274 23.81 -7.74 -9.61
C ASP A 274 22.85 -6.54 -9.49
N PRO A 275 23.13 -5.55 -8.63
CA PRO A 275 22.32 -4.35 -8.52
C PRO A 275 22.51 -3.47 -9.77
N ALA A 276 21.41 -3.20 -10.48
CA ALA A 276 21.38 -2.35 -11.68
C ALA A 276 20.69 -1.01 -11.37
N PHE A 277 21.24 -0.29 -10.38
CA PHE A 277 20.69 0.98 -9.89
C PHE A 277 20.55 2.00 -11.01
N LEU A 278 19.39 2.64 -11.08
CA LEU A 278 19.09 3.73 -12.01
C LEU A 278 19.82 5.03 -11.63
N ARG A 279 20.05 5.26 -10.32
CA ARG A 279 20.72 6.46 -9.79
C ARG A 279 21.76 6.14 -8.72
N PRO A 280 22.93 5.57 -9.08
CA PRO A 280 23.98 5.24 -8.11
C PRO A 280 24.39 6.41 -7.21
N GLU A 281 24.29 7.65 -7.69
CA GLU A 281 24.54 8.88 -6.93
C GLU A 281 23.52 9.12 -5.80
N ARG A 282 22.25 8.78 -6.03
CA ARG A 282 21.19 8.84 -5.00
C ARG A 282 21.40 7.76 -3.96
N ILE A 283 21.69 6.53 -4.42
CA ILE A 283 22.01 5.39 -3.56
C ILE A 283 23.14 5.77 -2.60
N ALA A 284 24.26 6.29 -3.11
CA ALA A 284 25.42 6.68 -2.31
C ALA A 284 25.14 7.81 -1.29
N ARG A 285 24.28 8.78 -1.63
CA ARG A 285 23.83 9.81 -0.67
C ARG A 285 23.06 9.18 0.48
N VAL A 286 22.03 8.42 0.16
CA VAL A 286 21.07 7.84 1.11
C VAL A 286 21.74 6.77 1.98
N ASP A 287 22.72 6.06 1.41
CA ASP A 287 23.62 5.16 2.11
C ASP A 287 24.46 5.87 3.18
N ALA A 288 25.07 7.02 2.83
CA ALA A 288 25.83 7.83 3.77
C ALA A 288 24.94 8.50 4.84
N GLU A 289 23.76 9.00 4.49
CA GLU A 289 22.79 9.57 5.43
C GLU A 289 22.24 8.54 6.42
N ALA A 290 22.13 7.26 6.01
CA ALA A 290 21.73 6.16 6.89
C ALA A 290 22.82 5.74 7.87
N ASP A 291 24.10 6.02 7.57
CA ASP A 291 25.24 5.71 8.45
C ASP A 291 25.72 6.93 9.28
N ASP A 292 25.33 8.16 8.91
CA ASP A 292 25.63 9.37 9.67
C ASP A 292 24.76 9.50 10.94
N ALA A 293 25.36 9.22 12.09
CA ALA A 293 24.72 9.34 13.40
C ALA A 293 24.22 10.76 13.73
N ALA A 294 24.87 11.83 13.24
CA ALA A 294 24.43 13.20 13.48
C ALA A 294 23.20 13.56 12.63
N PHE A 295 23.18 13.12 11.36
CA PHE A 295 22.00 13.22 10.52
C PHE A 295 20.83 12.46 11.15
N VAL A 296 21.03 11.18 11.50
CA VAL A 296 20.01 10.31 12.12
C VAL A 296 19.48 10.88 13.43
N ALA A 297 20.33 11.45 14.28
CA ALA A 297 19.90 12.14 15.51
C ALA A 297 18.98 13.33 15.18
N SER A 298 19.44 14.25 14.34
CA SER A 298 18.71 15.48 14.00
C SER A 298 17.36 15.25 13.30
N ARG A 299 17.24 14.15 12.53
CA ARG A 299 16.03 13.82 11.76
C ARG A 299 15.03 12.97 12.53
N PHE A 300 15.49 12.07 13.40
CA PHE A 300 14.62 11.03 13.98
C PHE A 300 14.61 10.95 15.51
N VAL A 301 15.58 11.54 16.20
CA VAL A 301 15.70 11.50 17.67
C VAL A 301 15.35 12.86 18.27
N ASP A 302 15.87 13.96 17.73
CA ASP A 302 15.52 15.32 18.15
C ASP A 302 14.04 15.66 17.84
N THR A 303 13.45 14.94 16.89
CA THR A 303 12.03 15.01 16.50
C THR A 303 11.16 13.97 17.22
N ALA A 304 11.74 13.09 18.03
CA ALA A 304 11.01 12.05 18.74
C ALA A 304 10.23 12.62 19.94
N LEU A 305 8.93 12.38 19.97
CA LEU A 305 8.08 12.81 21.08
C LEU A 305 8.03 11.71 22.15
N PRO A 306 8.35 11.99 23.43
CA PRO A 306 7.95 11.13 24.54
C PRO A 306 6.43 11.18 24.64
N VAL A 307 5.76 10.03 24.56
CA VAL A 307 4.29 9.96 24.49
C VAL A 307 3.70 9.25 25.70
N ARG A 308 2.53 9.70 26.15
CA ARG A 308 1.85 9.17 27.35
C ARG A 308 1.47 7.68 27.24
N ALA A 309 0.92 7.27 26.10
CA ALA A 309 0.48 5.89 25.88
C ALA A 309 0.48 5.55 24.38
N VAL A 310 0.95 4.33 24.08
CA VAL A 310 0.94 3.73 22.75
C VAL A 310 0.19 2.40 22.83
N SER A 311 -0.65 2.10 21.84
CA SER A 311 -1.24 0.77 21.67
C SER A 311 -1.20 0.34 20.21
N TYR A 312 -0.67 -0.85 19.96
CA TYR A 312 -0.74 -1.49 18.66
C TYR A 312 -2.02 -2.31 18.54
N VAL A 313 -2.80 -2.04 17.50
CA VAL A 313 -4.01 -2.78 17.16
C VAL A 313 -3.85 -3.39 15.78
N ALA A 314 -4.06 -4.70 15.68
CA ALA A 314 -3.81 -5.43 14.45
C ALA A 314 -4.69 -6.67 14.34
N ASP A 315 -5.19 -6.90 13.14
CA ASP A 315 -5.87 -8.13 12.80
C ASP A 315 -4.93 -9.33 12.91
N LEU A 316 -5.50 -10.51 13.15
CA LEU A 316 -4.80 -11.77 13.13
C LEU A 316 -5.12 -12.55 11.85
N PRO A 317 -4.24 -13.48 11.40
CA PRO A 317 -4.49 -14.35 10.23
C PRO A 317 -5.80 -15.15 10.29
N ARG A 318 -6.40 -15.27 11.48
CA ARG A 318 -7.71 -15.91 11.68
C ARG A 318 -8.88 -15.15 11.05
N LYS A 319 -8.76 -13.85 10.76
CA LYS A 319 -9.71 -13.08 9.92
C LYS A 319 -9.93 -13.76 8.57
N HIS A 320 -8.91 -14.46 8.07
CA HIS A 320 -8.97 -15.22 6.83
C HIS A 320 -9.52 -16.66 6.98
N ARG A 321 -9.86 -17.15 8.17
CA ARG A 321 -10.46 -18.50 8.36
C ARG A 321 -12.00 -18.46 8.24
N ARG A 322 -12.60 -19.64 8.12
CA ARG A 322 -14.06 -19.84 8.01
C ARG A 322 -14.63 -20.64 9.20
N GLU A 323 -13.90 -20.70 10.31
CA GLU A 323 -14.12 -21.65 11.40
C GLU A 323 -14.79 -20.99 12.62
N ARG A 324 -16.05 -21.38 12.84
CA ARG A 324 -16.89 -21.26 14.06
C ARG A 324 -16.93 -19.89 14.76
N ALA A 325 -18.08 -19.21 14.58
CA ALA A 325 -18.58 -18.27 15.58
C ALA A 325 -18.65 -18.97 16.95
N GLY A 326 -18.11 -18.35 18.00
CA GLY A 326 -18.06 -18.91 19.35
C GLY A 326 -16.76 -18.67 20.13
N GLN A 327 -15.67 -18.25 19.48
CA GLN A 327 -14.52 -17.67 20.20
C GLN A 327 -14.70 -16.16 20.35
N PRO A 328 -14.36 -15.56 21.51
CA PRO A 328 -14.38 -14.11 21.64
C PRO A 328 -13.39 -13.46 20.65
N PRO A 329 -13.72 -12.25 20.15
CA PRO A 329 -12.77 -11.46 19.36
C PRO A 329 -11.48 -11.23 20.17
N PRO A 330 -10.30 -11.18 19.53
CA PRO A 330 -9.08 -10.85 20.24
C PRO A 330 -9.14 -9.39 20.71
N PRO A 331 -8.60 -9.03 21.89
CA PRO A 331 -8.74 -7.69 22.45
C PRO A 331 -8.06 -6.55 21.66
N HIS A 332 -7.36 -6.86 20.56
CA HIS A 332 -6.56 -5.94 19.75
C HIS A 332 -6.99 -5.89 18.26
N LEU A 333 -8.23 -6.25 17.91
CA LEU A 333 -8.72 -6.04 16.54
C LEU A 333 -8.66 -4.56 16.14
N THR A 334 -8.28 -4.31 14.90
CA THR A 334 -8.13 -2.96 14.34
C THR A 334 -9.48 -2.22 14.28
N GLU A 335 -10.47 -2.77 13.57
CA GLU A 335 -11.78 -2.10 13.33
C GLU A 335 -12.51 -1.70 14.63
N PRO A 336 -12.80 -2.59 15.60
CA PRO A 336 -13.57 -2.21 16.79
C PRO A 336 -12.87 -1.18 17.68
N ARG A 337 -11.53 -1.09 17.60
CA ARG A 337 -10.74 -0.09 18.35
C ARG A 337 -10.79 1.27 17.67
N LEU A 338 -10.65 1.33 16.34
CA LEU A 338 -10.76 2.57 15.58
C LEU A 338 -12.20 3.12 15.61
N ASP A 339 -13.20 2.26 15.49
CA ASP A 339 -14.61 2.63 15.56
C ASP A 339 -14.98 3.18 16.96
N ALA A 340 -14.44 2.59 18.03
CA ALA A 340 -14.62 3.11 19.39
C ALA A 340 -13.97 4.49 19.61
N LEU A 341 -12.81 4.75 19.01
CA LEU A 341 -12.17 6.08 19.05
C LEU A 341 -13.02 7.13 18.34
N ILE A 342 -13.46 6.83 17.12
CA ILE A 342 -14.30 7.73 16.32
C ILE A 342 -15.66 7.96 17.02
N ALA A 343 -16.28 6.92 17.57
CA ALA A 343 -17.50 7.05 18.38
C ALA A 343 -17.29 7.91 19.64
N GLY A 344 -16.08 7.88 20.22
CA GLY A 344 -15.69 8.69 21.36
C GLY A 344 -15.52 10.19 21.07
N ALA A 345 -15.43 10.60 19.80
CA ALA A 345 -15.12 11.98 19.42
C ALA A 345 -16.12 13.02 19.95
N GLN A 346 -15.59 14.12 20.46
CA GLN A 346 -16.35 15.22 21.07
C GLN A 346 -16.34 16.50 20.23
N SER A 347 -15.26 16.78 19.49
CA SER A 347 -15.07 18.06 18.79
C SER A 347 -14.61 17.92 17.34
N GLU A 348 -13.59 17.09 17.04
CA GLU A 348 -13.01 16.99 15.71
C GLU A 348 -12.50 15.56 15.39
N VAL A 349 -12.81 15.11 14.18
CA VAL A 349 -12.24 13.91 13.56
C VAL A 349 -11.55 14.35 12.26
N LEU A 350 -10.23 14.25 12.21
CA LEU A 350 -9.45 14.39 10.98
C LEU A 350 -9.19 13.00 10.41
N LEU A 351 -9.74 12.69 9.24
CA LEU A 351 -9.56 11.41 8.56
C LEU A 351 -8.77 11.60 7.26
N GLN A 352 -7.65 10.89 7.12
CA GLN A 352 -6.92 10.81 5.86
C GLN A 352 -6.95 9.37 5.35
N THR A 353 -7.47 9.18 4.13
CA THR A 353 -7.60 7.87 3.49
C THR A 353 -7.49 8.01 1.96
N PRO A 354 -6.82 7.10 1.24
CA PRO A 354 -6.76 7.15 -0.22
C PRO A 354 -8.14 7.04 -0.89
N TYR A 355 -9.08 6.34 -0.26
CA TYR A 355 -10.32 5.89 -0.87
C TYR A 355 -11.53 6.11 0.05
N LEU A 356 -12.35 7.13 -0.23
CA LEU A 356 -13.56 7.43 0.56
C LEU A 356 -14.77 6.52 0.21
N VAL A 357 -14.57 5.20 0.25
CA VAL A 357 -15.57 4.16 -0.05
C VAL A 357 -15.95 3.42 1.24
N LEU A 358 -16.58 4.13 2.17
CA LEU A 358 -16.85 3.63 3.53
C LEU A 358 -17.66 2.33 3.60
N SER A 359 -17.24 1.42 4.49
CA SER A 359 -17.94 0.17 4.86
C SER A 359 -19.35 0.44 5.43
N ARG A 360 -20.20 -0.60 5.55
CA ARG A 360 -21.54 -0.43 6.15
C ARG A 360 -21.49 -0.05 7.65
N PRO A 361 -20.64 -0.69 8.49
CA PRO A 361 -20.37 -0.23 9.85
C PRO A 361 -19.88 1.22 9.90
N ALA A 362 -18.80 1.55 9.19
CA ALA A 362 -18.19 2.88 9.20
C ALA A 362 -19.19 3.99 8.81
N ARG A 363 -20.11 3.74 7.87
CA ARG A 363 -21.17 4.72 7.56
C ARG A 363 -22.14 4.96 8.70
N ARG A 364 -22.61 3.90 9.36
CA ARG A 364 -23.51 4.02 10.51
C ARG A 364 -22.85 4.79 11.65
N LEU A 365 -21.59 4.49 11.94
CA LEU A 365 -20.79 5.21 12.91
C LEU A 365 -20.78 6.74 12.65
N PHE A 366 -20.58 7.17 11.40
CA PHE A 366 -20.64 8.59 11.05
C PHE A 366 -22.08 9.16 10.95
N GLU A 367 -23.08 8.33 10.67
CA GLU A 367 -24.52 8.69 10.77
C GLU A 367 -24.86 8.97 12.26
N ASP A 368 -24.53 8.06 13.17
CA ASP A 368 -24.75 8.14 14.62
C ASP A 368 -24.01 9.34 15.25
N LEU A 369 -22.78 9.65 14.79
CA LEU A 369 -22.06 10.87 15.18
C LEU A 369 -22.78 12.15 14.74
N ARG A 370 -23.40 12.12 13.55
CA ARG A 370 -24.05 13.27 12.93
C ARG A 370 -25.41 13.59 13.56
N GLU A 371 -26.07 12.60 14.16
CA GLU A 371 -27.36 12.74 14.86
C GLU A 371 -27.24 13.28 16.30
N ARG A 372 -26.02 13.46 16.82
CA ARG A 372 -25.79 14.08 18.15
C ARG A 372 -26.25 15.54 18.19
N GLU A 373 -26.64 16.01 19.38
CA GLU A 373 -26.98 17.41 19.65
C GLU A 373 -25.83 18.37 19.29
N LEU A 374 -24.59 17.97 19.63
CA LEU A 374 -23.36 18.61 19.23
C LEU A 374 -22.51 17.60 18.44
N PRO A 375 -22.67 17.51 17.10
CA PRO A 375 -21.94 16.56 16.28
C PRO A 375 -20.49 17.06 16.07
N PRO A 376 -19.46 16.22 16.22
CA PRO A 376 -18.08 16.62 15.98
C PRO A 376 -17.87 16.97 14.50
N ARG A 377 -16.93 17.89 14.25
CA ARG A 377 -16.52 18.22 12.88
C ARG A 377 -15.73 17.07 12.28
N VAL A 378 -16.12 16.58 11.11
CA VAL A 378 -15.38 15.52 10.40
C VAL A 378 -14.74 16.11 9.14
N VAL A 379 -13.41 16.25 9.14
CA VAL A 379 -12.62 16.70 7.99
C VAL A 379 -11.99 15.49 7.31
N VAL A 380 -12.10 15.41 5.99
CA VAL A 380 -11.58 14.29 5.20
C VAL A 380 -10.58 14.78 4.15
N SER A 381 -9.38 14.22 4.17
CA SER A 381 -8.39 14.32 3.09
C SER A 381 -8.38 13.01 2.29
N THR A 382 -8.65 13.10 0.98
CA THR A 382 -8.80 11.94 0.07
C THR A 382 -8.26 12.29 -1.33
N ASN A 383 -8.02 11.31 -2.19
CA ASN A 383 -7.59 11.57 -3.57
C ASN A 383 -8.64 12.29 -4.43
N SER A 384 -8.17 13.12 -5.35
CA SER A 384 -8.89 13.46 -6.60
C SER A 384 -8.72 12.35 -7.67
N LEU A 385 -9.48 12.43 -8.77
CA LEU A 385 -9.31 11.49 -9.89
C LEU A 385 -7.95 11.62 -10.60
N ALA A 386 -7.32 12.79 -10.56
CA ALA A 386 -6.02 13.01 -11.17
C ALA A 386 -4.87 12.48 -10.28
N ALA A 387 -5.06 12.51 -8.96
CA ALA A 387 -4.11 12.03 -7.96
C ALA A 387 -4.24 10.52 -7.65
N THR A 388 -5.41 9.91 -7.83
CA THR A 388 -5.59 8.48 -7.49
C THR A 388 -4.83 7.52 -8.39
N ASP A 389 -4.17 6.53 -7.79
CA ASP A 389 -3.63 5.33 -8.42
C ASP A 389 -4.75 4.45 -9.02
N ASN A 390 -5.91 4.42 -8.38
CA ASN A 390 -7.01 3.51 -8.64
C ASN A 390 -8.29 4.25 -9.11
N PRO A 391 -8.40 4.59 -10.41
CA PRO A 391 -9.55 5.33 -10.94
C PRO A 391 -10.88 4.56 -10.84
N ILE A 392 -10.85 3.23 -10.68
CA ILE A 392 -12.06 2.42 -10.46
C ILE A 392 -12.60 2.63 -9.04
N VAL A 393 -11.73 2.60 -8.03
CA VAL A 393 -12.14 2.85 -6.65
C VAL A 393 -12.56 4.31 -6.47
N TYR A 394 -11.90 5.27 -7.12
CA TYR A 394 -12.39 6.65 -7.16
C TYR A 394 -13.78 6.76 -7.80
N ALA A 395 -14.11 6.00 -8.84
CA ALA A 395 -15.47 6.03 -9.41
C ALA A 395 -16.55 5.65 -8.39
N MET A 396 -16.26 4.69 -7.50
CA MET A 396 -17.14 4.35 -6.37
C MET A 396 -17.22 5.50 -5.34
N ALA A 397 -16.10 6.13 -4.98
CA ALA A 397 -16.08 7.28 -4.06
C ALA A 397 -16.87 8.48 -4.64
N TYR A 398 -16.66 8.76 -5.93
CA TYR A 398 -17.36 9.80 -6.70
C TYR A 398 -18.88 9.63 -6.66
N LYS A 399 -19.36 8.40 -6.87
CA LYS A 399 -20.79 8.05 -6.74
C LYS A 399 -21.36 8.40 -5.37
N TYR A 400 -20.57 8.29 -4.30
CA TYR A 400 -21.01 8.52 -2.93
C TYR A 400 -20.77 9.94 -2.39
N LYS A 401 -20.20 10.87 -3.18
CA LYS A 401 -19.95 12.27 -2.76
C LYS A 401 -21.15 12.96 -2.11
N ARG A 402 -22.36 12.78 -2.65
CA ARG A 402 -23.60 13.37 -2.10
C ARG A 402 -23.86 12.90 -0.66
N ARG A 403 -23.85 11.58 -0.43
CA ARG A 403 -24.04 10.99 0.90
C ARG A 403 -22.99 11.50 1.88
N ASN A 404 -21.71 11.42 1.50
CA ASN A 404 -20.61 11.78 2.38
C ASN A 404 -20.68 13.28 2.81
N LEU A 405 -21.07 14.19 1.92
CA LEU A 405 -21.22 15.63 2.24
C LEU A 405 -22.51 16.00 2.99
N ARG A 406 -23.64 15.35 2.66
CA ARG A 406 -24.99 15.77 3.10
C ARG A 406 -25.57 14.90 4.21
N GLU A 407 -25.35 13.60 4.14
CA GLU A 407 -25.90 12.62 5.10
C GLU A 407 -24.87 12.39 6.22
N LEU A 408 -23.57 12.25 5.90
CA LEU A 408 -22.50 12.14 6.92
C LEU A 408 -21.92 13.49 7.36
N GLY A 409 -22.18 14.57 6.60
CA GLY A 409 -21.78 15.94 6.98
C GLY A 409 -20.30 16.30 6.78
N PHE A 410 -19.49 15.48 6.11
CA PHE A 410 -18.03 15.65 6.02
C PHE A 410 -17.57 16.95 5.33
N ASP A 411 -16.44 17.49 5.76
CA ASP A 411 -15.66 18.52 5.06
C ASP A 411 -14.56 17.86 4.22
N ILE A 412 -14.89 17.54 2.96
CA ILE A 412 -14.02 16.75 2.07
C ILE A 412 -13.08 17.66 1.27
N HIS A 413 -11.80 17.30 1.26
CA HIS A 413 -10.73 17.93 0.50
C HIS A 413 -10.11 16.87 -0.43
N GLU A 414 -10.13 17.12 -1.74
CA GLU A 414 -9.55 16.24 -2.75
C GLU A 414 -8.14 16.69 -3.13
N TYR A 415 -7.16 15.84 -2.80
CA TYR A 415 -5.74 16.08 -3.02
C TYR A 415 -5.40 16.27 -4.50
N LYS A 416 -4.61 17.30 -4.80
CA LYS A 416 -4.16 17.67 -6.15
C LYS A 416 -3.06 16.71 -6.62
N PRO A 417 -2.98 16.40 -7.93
CA PRO A 417 -1.90 15.60 -8.49
C PRO A 417 -0.53 16.30 -8.40
N PHE A 418 -0.50 17.63 -8.27
CA PHE A 418 0.72 18.42 -8.15
C PHE A 418 0.59 19.41 -6.97
N PRO A 419 0.77 18.94 -5.73
CA PRO A 419 0.81 19.79 -4.53
C PRO A 419 2.01 20.75 -4.56
N GLN A 420 1.97 21.84 -3.77
CA GLN A 420 3.03 22.85 -3.74
C GLN A 420 3.86 22.86 -2.44
N ASP A 421 3.26 22.56 -1.29
CA ASP A 421 3.96 22.54 0.01
C ASP A 421 3.78 21.21 0.77
N ALA A 422 3.43 20.12 0.09
CA ALA A 422 3.42 18.79 0.68
C ALA A 422 4.85 18.37 1.13
N PRO A 423 4.99 17.59 2.23
CA PRO A 423 6.28 17.11 2.71
C PRO A 423 6.77 15.95 1.82
N VAL A 424 7.35 16.33 0.68
CA VAL A 424 7.87 15.48 -0.39
C VAL A 424 9.19 16.11 -0.82
N ASP A 425 10.25 15.32 -1.01
CA ASP A 425 11.47 15.87 -1.59
C ASP A 425 11.34 16.01 -3.11
N TYR A 426 10.94 17.20 -3.56
CA TYR A 426 10.83 17.54 -4.98
C TYR A 426 12.17 17.43 -5.73
N ALA A 427 13.33 17.44 -5.05
CA ALA A 427 14.63 17.21 -5.68
C ALA A 427 14.84 15.74 -6.09
N ASN A 428 14.04 14.79 -5.58
CA ASN A 428 14.06 13.39 -5.98
C ASN A 428 13.13 13.08 -7.17
N LEU A 429 12.25 14.00 -7.55
CA LEU A 429 11.28 13.85 -8.64
C LEU A 429 11.91 14.09 -10.04
N LEU A 430 13.05 13.45 -10.31
CA LEU A 430 13.88 13.65 -11.50
C LEU A 430 13.54 12.67 -12.64
N PRO A 431 13.47 13.11 -13.91
CA PRO A 431 13.33 12.21 -15.06
C PRO A 431 14.59 11.33 -15.23
N PRO A 432 14.46 10.08 -15.72
CA PRO A 432 15.56 9.12 -15.79
C PRO A 432 16.77 9.64 -16.59
N PRO A 433 18.01 9.22 -16.25
CA PRO A 433 19.22 9.74 -16.87
C PRO A 433 19.25 9.54 -18.40
N PRO A 434 19.76 10.51 -19.19
CA PRO A 434 19.91 10.34 -20.64
C PRO A 434 20.78 9.14 -20.99
N GLY A 435 20.26 8.24 -21.83
CA GLY A 435 20.99 7.05 -22.29
C GLY A 435 20.64 5.74 -21.58
N THR A 436 19.80 5.74 -20.53
CA THR A 436 19.26 4.49 -19.97
C THR A 436 18.25 3.85 -20.93
N ALA A 437 18.68 2.87 -21.73
CA ALA A 437 17.79 2.14 -22.62
C ALA A 437 16.77 1.30 -21.83
N ALA A 438 15.52 1.25 -22.28
CA ALA A 438 14.50 0.41 -21.65
C ALA A 438 14.81 -1.09 -21.86
N PRO A 439 14.97 -1.90 -20.79
CA PRO A 439 15.28 -3.32 -20.83
C PRO A 439 14.01 -4.15 -21.08
N PRO A 440 14.11 -5.47 -21.37
CA PRO A 440 13.63 -5.76 -22.70
C PRO A 440 12.75 -7.04 -22.85
N SER A 441 11.98 -7.03 -23.94
CA SER A 441 10.74 -7.77 -24.24
C SER A 441 10.91 -9.26 -24.43
N GLY A 442 9.95 -9.99 -23.87
CA GLY A 442 9.62 -11.35 -24.24
C GLY A 442 8.11 -11.55 -24.42
N ARG A 443 7.59 -11.36 -25.64
CA ARG A 443 6.38 -12.11 -26.04
C ARG A 443 6.80 -13.55 -26.33
N ASN A 444 6.28 -14.50 -25.56
CA ASN A 444 6.48 -15.93 -25.86
C ASN A 444 5.42 -16.38 -26.89
N PRO A 445 5.80 -16.89 -28.07
CA PRO A 445 4.86 -17.28 -29.12
C PRO A 445 4.39 -18.73 -28.96
N LEU A 446 3.09 -19.01 -29.09
CA LEU A 446 2.53 -20.32 -29.45
C LEU A 446 1.02 -20.20 -29.73
N LEU A 447 0.53 -20.89 -30.77
CA LEU A 447 -0.84 -20.91 -31.31
C LEU A 447 -1.29 -19.58 -31.98
N GLY A 448 -1.80 -19.53 -33.22
CA GLY A 448 -1.97 -20.58 -34.23
C GLY A 448 -2.93 -20.14 -35.34
N ALA A 449 -2.39 -19.87 -36.54
CA ALA A 449 -3.03 -19.73 -37.87
C ALA A 449 -4.50 -19.23 -38.02
N SER A 450 -4.68 -18.14 -38.81
CA SER A 450 -5.63 -18.12 -39.94
C SER A 450 -5.31 -16.98 -40.92
N ALA A 451 -5.61 -17.21 -42.21
CA ALA A 451 -5.11 -16.48 -43.38
C ALA A 451 -5.70 -15.09 -43.64
N ALA A 452 -4.91 -14.19 -44.26
CA ALA A 452 -5.19 -13.59 -45.59
C ALA A 452 -4.13 -12.55 -46.05
N GLY A 453 -3.66 -12.67 -47.31
CA GLY A 453 -3.45 -11.51 -48.22
C GLY A 453 -2.14 -10.70 -48.23
N SER A 454 -1.30 -10.97 -49.24
CA SER A 454 -0.68 -9.95 -50.15
C SER A 454 0.61 -9.16 -49.76
N ASN A 455 1.74 -9.58 -50.34
CA ASN A 455 2.81 -8.81 -51.01
C ASN A 455 3.28 -7.41 -50.49
N ALA A 456 4.57 -7.29 -50.07
CA ALA A 456 5.65 -6.70 -50.90
C ALA A 456 7.03 -6.52 -50.19
N ARG A 457 8.09 -7.06 -50.82
CA ARG A 457 9.52 -6.64 -50.89
C ARG A 457 10.18 -5.80 -49.76
N GLY A 458 10.85 -6.51 -48.84
CA GLY A 458 12.33 -6.55 -48.72
C GLY A 458 13.19 -5.33 -48.31
N SER A 459 13.75 -5.36 -47.10
CA SER A 459 15.15 -5.01 -46.79
C SER A 459 15.60 -5.67 -45.46
N ALA A 460 16.89 -5.58 -45.10
CA ALA A 460 17.55 -6.47 -44.13
C ALA A 460 17.18 -6.25 -42.64
N ARG A 461 17.23 -7.34 -41.85
CA ARG A 461 17.10 -7.34 -40.37
C ARG A 461 18.47 -7.57 -39.68
N PRO A 462 18.88 -6.69 -38.75
CA PRO A 462 19.78 -7.05 -37.64
C PRO A 462 19.01 -7.83 -36.55
N PRO A 463 19.70 -8.47 -35.58
CA PRO A 463 19.06 -9.30 -34.56
C PRO A 463 18.26 -8.47 -33.55
N ALA A 464 17.04 -8.91 -33.25
CA ALA A 464 16.15 -8.25 -32.28
C ALA A 464 16.55 -8.62 -30.84
N GLY A 465 17.22 -7.70 -30.16
CA GLY A 465 17.64 -7.83 -28.76
C GLY A 465 16.63 -7.24 -27.78
N ASN A 466 15.38 -7.72 -27.82
CA ASN A 466 14.31 -7.45 -26.84
C ASN A 466 13.88 -5.93 -26.75
N GLU A 467 12.70 -5.59 -26.19
CA GLU A 467 12.12 -4.21 -26.16
C GLU A 467 11.31 -3.70 -24.88
N ILE A 468 10.75 -4.55 -23.98
CA ILE A 468 9.80 -4.27 -22.87
C ILE A 468 9.93 -5.25 -21.64
N GLU A 469 10.61 -4.91 -20.55
CA GLU A 469 10.55 -5.59 -19.21
C GLU A 469 10.28 -4.60 -18.04
N ARG A 470 10.51 -3.29 -18.24
CA ARG A 470 10.23 -2.24 -17.21
C ARG A 470 8.82 -1.62 -17.24
N GLU A 471 8.00 -1.83 -18.27
CA GLU A 471 6.66 -1.17 -18.37
C GLU A 471 5.56 -1.79 -17.46
N VAL A 472 5.91 -2.75 -16.60
CA VAL A 472 4.99 -3.50 -15.71
C VAL A 472 5.45 -3.48 -14.23
N LEU A 473 6.46 -2.66 -13.88
CA LEU A 473 6.98 -2.51 -12.50
C LEU A 473 6.12 -1.59 -11.60
N ARG A 474 4.80 -1.60 -11.81
CA ARG A 474 3.85 -1.37 -10.72
C ARG A 474 3.24 -2.72 -10.44
N THR A 475 3.54 -3.33 -9.29
CA THR A 475 3.05 -4.68 -8.94
C THR A 475 1.51 -4.75 -8.90
N GLU A 476 0.84 -3.59 -8.84
CA GLU A 476 -0.61 -3.38 -8.96
C GLU A 476 -1.16 -3.39 -10.43
N THR A 477 -0.32 -3.32 -11.47
CA THR A 477 -0.77 -3.19 -12.88
C THR A 477 -1.27 -4.50 -13.50
N ARG A 478 -2.51 -4.85 -13.15
CA ARG A 478 -3.15 -6.13 -13.52
C ARG A 478 -3.60 -6.18 -15.01
N PRO A 479 -3.39 -7.32 -15.71
CA PRO A 479 -3.86 -7.52 -17.08
C PRO A 479 -5.41 -7.57 -17.18
N SER A 480 -5.96 -7.13 -18.31
CA SER A 480 -7.41 -7.05 -18.53
C SER A 480 -7.98 -8.31 -19.19
N PHE A 481 -9.23 -8.63 -18.84
CA PHE A 481 -10.05 -9.64 -19.55
C PHE A 481 -10.37 -9.25 -21.01
N LEU A 482 -10.24 -7.96 -21.36
CA LEU A 482 -10.62 -7.41 -22.68
C LEU A 482 -9.44 -6.81 -23.48
N GLY A 483 -8.18 -7.05 -23.08
CA GLY A 483 -7.03 -6.65 -23.88
C GLY A 483 -5.71 -6.48 -23.13
N SER A 484 -4.63 -6.20 -23.87
CA SER A 484 -3.26 -6.10 -23.35
C SER A 484 -2.93 -4.79 -22.63
N LYS A 485 -3.93 -4.01 -22.18
CA LYS A 485 -3.71 -2.75 -21.44
C LYS A 485 -4.15 -2.93 -19.99
N ALA A 486 -3.27 -2.59 -19.05
CA ALA A 486 -3.55 -2.65 -17.63
C ALA A 486 -4.77 -1.79 -17.26
N VAL A 487 -5.63 -2.31 -16.39
CA VAL A 487 -6.93 -1.68 -16.08
C VAL A 487 -6.80 -0.56 -15.04
N ASN A 488 -5.84 -0.70 -14.11
CA ASN A 488 -5.57 0.22 -13.01
C ASN A 488 -4.27 1.02 -13.26
N ARG A 489 -4.14 1.68 -14.42
CA ARG A 489 -3.13 2.74 -14.57
C ARG A 489 -3.76 4.09 -14.21
N PRO A 490 -3.11 4.92 -13.38
CA PRO A 490 -3.62 6.25 -13.06
C PRO A 490 -3.67 7.12 -14.33
N LEU A 491 -4.77 7.86 -14.49
CA LEU A 491 -5.16 8.50 -15.76
C LEU A 491 -4.17 9.56 -16.23
N PRO A 492 -4.05 9.85 -17.54
CA PRO A 492 -3.21 10.95 -18.00
C PRO A 492 -3.74 12.28 -17.44
N VAL A 493 -2.82 13.16 -17.07
CA VAL A 493 -3.09 14.48 -16.44
C VAL A 493 -2.65 15.62 -17.35
N THR A 494 -3.13 16.84 -17.08
CA THR A 494 -2.94 18.01 -17.98
C THR A 494 -1.59 18.72 -17.83
N ARG A 495 -0.74 18.32 -16.88
CA ARG A 495 0.58 18.90 -16.61
C ARG A 495 1.64 17.81 -16.68
N GLU A 496 2.86 18.20 -17.03
CA GLU A 496 4.05 17.34 -17.00
C GLU A 496 4.74 17.39 -15.63
N GLY A 497 5.56 16.37 -15.35
CA GLY A 497 6.26 16.18 -14.07
C GLY A 497 5.73 14.97 -13.29
N ALA A 498 6.46 14.57 -12.24
CA ALA A 498 5.99 13.54 -11.33
C ALA A 498 4.77 14.05 -10.55
N ARG A 499 3.71 13.24 -10.50
CA ARG A 499 2.48 13.52 -9.76
C ARG A 499 2.44 12.78 -8.44
N MET A 500 1.70 13.33 -7.48
CA MET A 500 1.49 12.75 -6.16
C MET A 500 0.09 12.16 -6.03
N GLY A 501 -0.01 10.98 -5.44
CA GLY A 501 -1.27 10.42 -4.95
C GLY A 501 -1.27 10.30 -3.43
N LEU A 502 -2.38 10.66 -2.80
CA LEU A 502 -2.54 10.44 -1.37
C LEU A 502 -2.70 8.95 -1.09
N HIS A 503 -1.85 8.40 -0.23
CA HIS A 503 -1.96 7.02 0.25
C HIS A 503 -1.88 6.88 1.76
N ALA A 504 -1.59 7.97 2.48
CA ALA A 504 -1.64 8.00 3.94
C ALA A 504 -3.01 7.53 4.50
N LYS A 505 -2.93 6.72 5.57
CA LYS A 505 -4.06 6.15 6.30
C LYS A 505 -3.91 6.52 7.76
N SER A 506 -4.53 7.64 8.13
CA SER A 506 -4.34 8.25 9.45
C SER A 506 -5.61 8.91 9.96
N LEU A 507 -5.70 8.98 11.27
CA LEU A 507 -6.85 9.52 11.99
C LEU A 507 -6.33 10.37 13.16
N VAL A 508 -6.94 11.54 13.38
CA VAL A 508 -6.81 12.28 14.65
C VAL A 508 -8.20 12.48 15.24
N VAL A 509 -8.33 12.22 16.54
CA VAL A 509 -9.55 12.47 17.31
C VAL A 509 -9.26 13.51 18.39
N ASP A 510 -10.07 14.57 18.41
CA ASP A 510 -10.11 15.65 19.40
C ASP A 510 -8.76 16.30 19.73
N ARG A 511 -7.81 16.31 18.77
CA ARG A 511 -6.39 16.73 18.95
C ARG A 511 -5.68 16.07 20.14
N ARG A 512 -6.16 14.90 20.56
CA ARG A 512 -5.62 14.13 21.68
C ARG A 512 -5.07 12.77 21.25
N ILE A 513 -5.74 12.11 20.32
CA ILE A 513 -5.39 10.76 19.90
C ILE A 513 -5.01 10.78 18.42
N GLY A 514 -3.77 10.40 18.12
CA GLY A 514 -3.28 10.21 16.76
C GLY A 514 -3.18 8.72 16.41
N VAL A 515 -3.49 8.38 15.15
CA VAL A 515 -3.42 7.00 14.65
C VAL A 515 -2.75 6.97 13.28
N VAL A 516 -1.80 6.06 13.10
CA VAL A 516 -1.08 5.78 11.85
C VAL A 516 -1.11 4.28 11.59
N GLY A 517 -1.45 3.84 10.37
CA GLY A 517 -1.58 2.42 10.06
C GLY A 517 -1.98 2.12 8.61
N THR A 518 -2.70 1.01 8.41
CA THR A 518 -3.00 0.45 7.09
C THR A 518 -4.49 0.38 6.73
N HIS A 519 -5.38 0.80 7.64
CA HIS A 519 -6.85 0.63 7.50
C HIS A 519 -7.51 1.76 6.69
N ASN A 520 -8.22 1.43 5.61
CA ASN A 520 -8.89 2.41 4.73
C ASN A 520 -10.31 2.81 5.17
N PHE A 521 -10.91 2.09 6.12
CA PHE A 521 -12.36 2.10 6.44
C PHE A 521 -13.28 1.65 5.28
N ASP A 522 -12.71 0.93 4.30
CA ASP A 522 -13.43 0.38 3.15
C ASP A 522 -13.91 -1.08 3.42
N PRO A 523 -14.83 -1.64 2.59
CA PRO A 523 -15.27 -3.03 2.70
C PRO A 523 -14.17 -4.09 2.62
N ARG A 524 -12.97 -3.77 2.11
CA ARG A 524 -11.84 -4.71 2.02
C ARG A 524 -11.09 -4.75 3.34
N SER A 525 -10.70 -3.60 3.89
CA SER A 525 -10.15 -3.48 5.25
C SER A 525 -11.07 -4.14 6.28
N GLU A 526 -12.39 -4.03 6.10
CA GLU A 526 -13.41 -4.73 6.89
C GLU A 526 -13.39 -6.26 6.72
N ASN A 527 -13.62 -6.77 5.50
CA ASN A 527 -14.03 -8.17 5.27
C ASN A 527 -12.92 -9.10 4.75
N TYR A 528 -11.84 -8.55 4.20
CA TYR A 528 -10.90 -9.29 3.35
C TYR A 528 -9.44 -9.12 3.72
N ASN A 529 -8.98 -7.90 3.96
CA ASN A 529 -7.59 -7.62 4.33
C ASN A 529 -7.40 -7.81 5.84
N THR A 530 -6.21 -8.21 6.26
CA THR A 530 -5.72 -7.91 7.62
C THR A 530 -4.99 -6.58 7.63
N GLU A 531 -5.33 -5.73 8.59
CA GLU A 531 -4.79 -4.39 8.76
C GLU A 531 -4.14 -4.24 10.14
N GLY A 532 -3.28 -3.22 10.32
CA GLY A 532 -2.71 -2.84 11.61
C GLY A 532 -2.52 -1.34 11.74
N ALA A 533 -2.52 -0.83 12.96
CA ALA A 533 -2.32 0.58 13.28
C ALA A 533 -1.71 0.76 14.67
N VAL A 534 -0.97 1.85 14.84
CA VAL A 534 -0.54 2.35 16.15
C VAL A 534 -1.48 3.48 16.55
N ILE A 535 -2.03 3.39 17.76
CA ILE A 535 -2.84 4.42 18.42
C ILE A 535 -1.95 5.09 19.48
N ILE A 536 -1.88 6.41 19.46
CA ILE A 536 -1.08 7.21 20.41
C ILE A 536 -2.01 8.24 21.08
N ASP A 537 -2.25 8.07 22.38
CA ASP A 537 -3.01 9.03 23.20
C ASP A 537 -2.04 10.05 23.80
N ASP A 538 -1.61 11.00 22.95
CA ASP A 538 -0.79 12.13 23.36
C ASP A 538 -1.13 13.39 22.54
N PRO A 539 -1.49 14.52 23.18
CA PRO A 539 -1.85 15.75 22.47
C PRO A 539 -0.74 16.35 21.61
N ALA A 540 0.54 16.22 22.00
CA ALA A 540 1.63 16.76 21.20
C ALA A 540 1.81 15.96 19.89
N PHE A 541 1.74 14.63 19.98
CA PHE A 541 1.75 13.77 18.80
C PHE A 541 0.50 13.96 17.93
N ALA A 542 -0.67 14.02 18.55
CA ALA A 542 -1.94 14.20 17.84
C ALA A 542 -2.01 15.56 17.14
N GLU A 543 -1.46 16.63 17.72
CA GLU A 543 -1.36 17.94 17.08
C GLU A 543 -0.34 17.93 15.92
N ALA A 544 0.82 17.29 16.08
CA ALA A 544 1.79 17.15 14.99
C ALA A 544 1.19 16.39 13.79
N LEU A 545 0.50 15.28 14.03
CA LEU A 545 -0.21 14.53 13.00
C LEU A 545 -1.37 15.33 12.39
N ALA A 546 -2.09 16.11 13.20
CA ALA A 546 -3.17 16.98 12.71
C ALA A 546 -2.64 18.07 11.78
N GLN A 547 -1.53 18.72 12.10
CA GLN A 547 -0.90 19.73 11.25
C GLN A 547 -0.39 19.13 9.93
N SER A 548 0.14 17.90 9.97
CA SER A 548 0.52 17.15 8.77
C SER A 548 -0.68 16.87 7.84
N ILE A 549 -1.79 16.33 8.38
CA ILE A 549 -3.03 16.10 7.62
C ILE A 549 -3.63 17.43 7.11
N LEU A 550 -3.64 18.49 7.93
CA LEU A 550 -4.21 19.77 7.53
C LEU A 550 -3.38 20.50 6.47
N ARG A 551 -2.04 20.34 6.45
CA ARG A 551 -1.19 20.79 5.35
C ARG A 551 -1.65 20.17 4.01
N ASP A 552 -1.97 18.88 4.00
CA ASP A 552 -2.49 18.20 2.82
C ASP A 552 -3.91 18.66 2.41
N THR A 553 -4.63 19.41 3.26
CA THR A 553 -5.95 20.01 2.95
C THR A 553 -5.91 21.48 2.50
N ARG A 554 -4.73 22.13 2.53
CA ARG A 554 -4.57 23.53 2.14
C ARG A 554 -4.93 23.77 0.65
N PRO A 555 -5.38 24.97 0.25
CA PRO A 555 -5.74 25.28 -1.15
C PRO A 555 -4.65 24.97 -2.19
N GLU A 556 -3.40 25.04 -1.77
CA GLU A 556 -2.22 24.78 -2.59
C GLU A 556 -2.08 23.28 -2.92
N ASN A 557 -2.57 22.40 -2.04
CA ASN A 557 -2.47 20.94 -2.15
C ASN A 557 -3.81 20.23 -2.41
N ALA A 558 -4.94 20.86 -2.17
CA ALA A 558 -6.27 20.24 -2.32
C ALA A 558 -7.33 21.17 -2.90
N TRP A 559 -8.36 20.58 -3.49
CA TRP A 559 -9.63 21.24 -3.81
C TRP A 559 -10.68 20.95 -2.74
N VAL A 560 -11.54 21.92 -2.44
CA VAL A 560 -12.67 21.72 -1.52
C VAL A 560 -13.83 21.09 -2.29
N VAL A 561 -14.42 20.00 -1.78
CA VAL A 561 -15.64 19.43 -2.36
C VAL A 561 -16.86 20.09 -1.74
N ALA A 562 -17.67 20.78 -2.54
CA ALA A 562 -18.85 21.49 -2.07
C ALA A 562 -20.06 21.30 -3.00
N PRO A 563 -21.30 21.54 -2.51
CA PRO A 563 -22.49 21.48 -3.33
C PRO A 563 -22.41 22.44 -4.53
N ARG A 564 -22.93 22.03 -5.68
CA ARG A 564 -23.06 22.92 -6.84
C ARG A 564 -24.09 24.01 -6.55
N GLN A 565 -23.84 25.23 -7.02
CA GLN A 565 -24.85 26.27 -7.09
C GLN A 565 -26.07 25.75 -7.87
N LYS A 566 -27.28 25.98 -7.36
CA LYS A 566 -28.50 25.42 -7.93
C LYS A 566 -28.74 25.99 -9.34
N PRO A 567 -28.93 25.16 -10.39
CA PRO A 567 -29.49 25.67 -11.64
C PRO A 567 -30.92 26.17 -11.35
N PRO A 568 -31.36 27.28 -11.97
CA PRO A 568 -32.61 27.95 -11.62
C PRO A 568 -33.88 27.13 -11.95
N VAL A 569 -33.76 26.04 -12.72
CA VAL A 569 -34.87 25.16 -13.12
C VAL A 569 -34.46 23.69 -12.90
N LEU A 570 -35.37 22.86 -12.39
CA LEU A 570 -35.24 21.38 -12.19
C LEU A 570 -34.44 20.84 -10.97
N SER A 571 -34.17 21.64 -9.93
CA SER A 571 -33.40 21.17 -8.75
C SER A 571 -33.98 19.95 -8.01
N GLY A 572 -35.31 19.81 -7.91
CA GLY A 572 -35.97 18.68 -7.23
C GLY A 572 -35.92 17.35 -8.01
N LEU A 573 -36.00 17.39 -9.34
CA LEU A 573 -35.87 16.21 -10.21
C LEU A 573 -34.44 15.66 -10.16
N ASN A 574 -33.46 16.56 -10.24
CA ASN A 574 -32.03 16.26 -10.13
C ASN A 574 -31.69 15.53 -8.80
N TYR A 575 -32.32 15.95 -7.70
CA TYR A 575 -32.17 15.32 -6.38
C TYR A 575 -32.69 13.88 -6.32
N SER A 576 -33.94 13.65 -6.75
CA SER A 576 -34.56 12.32 -6.67
C SER A 576 -33.88 11.30 -7.58
N LEU A 577 -33.45 11.73 -8.77
CA LEU A 577 -32.72 10.90 -9.72
C LEU A 577 -31.31 10.56 -9.22
N GLY A 578 -30.59 11.51 -8.62
CA GLY A 578 -29.31 11.24 -7.95
C GLY A 578 -29.42 10.21 -6.82
N LYS A 579 -30.41 10.37 -5.92
CA LYS A 579 -30.67 9.40 -4.82
C LYS A 579 -31.03 8.01 -5.35
N ALA A 580 -31.83 7.91 -6.42
CA ALA A 580 -32.17 6.65 -7.05
C ALA A 580 -30.93 5.98 -7.71
N SER A 581 -30.09 6.76 -8.40
CA SER A 581 -28.86 6.28 -9.04
C SER A 581 -27.82 5.78 -8.01
N GLU A 582 -27.73 6.45 -6.86
CA GLU A 582 -26.90 6.02 -5.71
C GLU A 582 -27.32 4.66 -5.14
N ALA A 583 -28.63 4.37 -5.14
CA ALA A 583 -29.20 3.12 -4.62
C ALA A 583 -29.06 1.91 -5.56
N LEU A 584 -28.82 2.13 -6.85
CA LEU A 584 -28.64 1.04 -7.82
C LEU A 584 -27.22 0.47 -7.75
N PRO A 585 -27.02 -0.87 -7.75
CA PRO A 585 -25.70 -1.45 -7.48
C PRO A 585 -24.69 -1.30 -8.63
N VAL A 586 -25.14 -1.33 -9.89
CA VAL A 586 -24.26 -1.47 -11.09
C VAL A 586 -24.45 -0.36 -12.12
N LEU A 587 -25.63 0.27 -12.20
CA LEU A 587 -25.95 1.26 -13.23
C LEU A 587 -26.14 2.62 -12.58
N ASP A 588 -25.25 3.55 -12.91
CA ASP A 588 -25.33 4.95 -12.48
C ASP A 588 -25.53 5.84 -13.70
N PHE A 589 -26.78 6.13 -14.02
CA PHE A 589 -27.20 6.80 -15.26
C PHE A 589 -27.28 8.33 -15.13
N TRP A 590 -26.89 8.90 -13.99
CA TRP A 590 -27.14 10.32 -13.69
C TRP A 590 -25.86 11.18 -13.77
N PRO A 591 -25.72 12.04 -14.80
CA PRO A 591 -24.49 12.80 -15.03
C PRO A 591 -24.35 14.05 -14.13
N TRP A 592 -25.46 14.64 -13.66
CA TRP A 592 -25.42 15.84 -12.81
C TRP A 592 -25.31 15.49 -11.32
N ARG A 593 -24.10 15.57 -10.76
CA ARG A 593 -23.89 15.33 -9.32
C ARG A 593 -24.23 16.53 -8.46
N TYR A 594 -24.57 16.25 -7.21
CA TYR A 594 -24.90 17.24 -6.18
C TYR A 594 -23.73 18.19 -5.85
N ALA A 595 -22.50 17.69 -5.93
CA ALA A 595 -21.29 18.40 -5.54
C ALA A 595 -20.23 18.34 -6.64
N THR A 596 -19.23 19.21 -6.54
CA THR A 596 -18.10 19.33 -7.48
C THR A 596 -16.88 19.88 -6.74
N ASN A 597 -15.71 19.93 -7.38
CA ASN A 597 -14.50 20.47 -6.75
C ASN A 597 -14.42 21.99 -6.95
N TYR A 598 -13.92 22.67 -5.93
CA TYR A 598 -13.78 24.11 -5.85
C TYR A 598 -12.34 24.51 -5.51
N GLU A 599 -11.85 25.54 -6.17
CA GLU A 599 -10.55 26.15 -5.93
C GLU A 599 -10.72 27.51 -5.25
N PHE A 600 -9.99 27.72 -4.17
CA PHE A 600 -9.94 29.00 -3.45
C PHE A 600 -9.30 30.08 -4.32
N ARG A 601 -9.83 31.30 -4.25
CA ARG A 601 -9.26 32.49 -4.90
C ARG A 601 -8.91 33.51 -3.82
N PRO A 602 -7.63 33.60 -3.40
CA PRO A 602 -7.22 34.62 -2.44
C PRO A 602 -7.40 36.01 -3.04
N GLY A 603 -7.85 36.96 -2.22
CA GLY A 603 -8.06 38.36 -2.61
C GLY A 603 -8.43 39.24 -1.41
N PRO A 604 -8.60 40.56 -1.60
CA PRO A 604 -8.90 41.49 -0.49
C PRO A 604 -10.15 41.11 0.32
N ASP A 605 -11.18 40.62 -0.37
CA ASP A 605 -12.45 40.15 0.21
C ASP A 605 -12.39 38.70 0.75
N CYS A 606 -11.34 37.96 0.38
CA CYS A 606 -11.16 36.54 0.62
C CYS A 606 -9.73 36.29 1.10
N PRO A 607 -9.34 36.83 2.27
CA PRO A 607 -7.96 36.76 2.75
C PRO A 607 -7.55 35.36 3.24
N ALA A 608 -8.53 34.50 3.57
CA ALA A 608 -8.32 33.14 4.05
C ALA A 608 -9.39 32.18 3.51
N PRO A 609 -9.10 30.87 3.42
CA PRO A 609 -10.06 29.82 3.10
C PRO A 609 -11.30 29.86 4.00
N LEU A 610 -12.48 29.64 3.43
CA LEU A 610 -13.76 29.63 4.15
C LEU A 610 -14.34 28.21 4.19
N PRO A 611 -14.99 27.79 5.30
CA PRO A 611 -15.75 26.55 5.34
C PRO A 611 -16.82 26.49 4.25
N ARG A 612 -17.08 25.30 3.70
CA ARG A 612 -18.09 25.07 2.64
C ARG A 612 -19.53 25.43 3.04
N GLN A 613 -19.78 25.63 4.33
CA GLN A 613 -21.05 26.05 4.93
C GLN A 613 -21.19 27.58 5.02
N SER A 614 -20.11 28.34 4.78
CA SER A 614 -20.13 29.80 4.81
C SER A 614 -21.04 30.37 3.70
N PRO A 615 -21.87 31.39 3.97
CA PRO A 615 -22.66 32.05 2.94
C PRO A 615 -21.79 32.67 1.84
N ASP A 616 -20.59 33.15 2.19
CA ASP A 616 -19.62 33.75 1.28
C ASP A 616 -18.71 32.72 0.57
N PHE A 617 -18.88 31.41 0.81
CA PHE A 617 -18.04 30.38 0.18
C PHE A 617 -17.99 30.54 -1.35
N HIS A 618 -19.13 30.77 -2.00
CA HIS A 618 -19.20 30.94 -3.44
C HIS A 618 -18.64 32.27 -3.99
N ARG A 619 -18.30 33.23 -3.12
CA ARG A 619 -17.56 34.45 -3.47
C ARG A 619 -16.05 34.20 -3.50
N CYS A 620 -15.56 33.37 -2.58
CA CYS A 620 -14.13 33.07 -2.43
C CYS A 620 -13.65 31.80 -3.14
N TYR A 621 -14.56 31.03 -3.75
CA TYR A 621 -14.24 29.78 -4.42
C TYR A 621 -14.86 29.66 -5.80
N VAL A 622 -14.06 29.22 -6.78
CA VAL A 622 -14.48 28.96 -8.16
C VAL A 622 -14.60 27.46 -8.40
N ALA A 623 -15.69 27.03 -9.02
CA ALA A 623 -15.89 25.63 -9.38
C ALA A 623 -14.92 25.22 -10.50
N VAL A 624 -14.11 24.18 -10.27
CA VAL A 624 -13.15 23.62 -11.25
C VAL A 624 -13.64 22.32 -11.90
N GLY A 625 -14.84 21.86 -11.55
CA GLY A 625 -15.48 20.68 -12.12
C GLY A 625 -15.24 19.40 -11.33
N ASP A 626 -15.72 18.27 -11.85
CA ASP A 626 -15.72 17.01 -11.10
C ASP A 626 -14.38 16.28 -11.16
N PHE A 627 -13.60 16.54 -12.22
CA PHE A 627 -12.35 15.86 -12.55
C PHE A 627 -11.28 16.86 -13.03
N PRO A 628 -10.91 17.88 -12.21
CA PRO A 628 -9.87 18.83 -12.58
C PRO A 628 -8.54 18.13 -12.88
N GLU A 629 -7.77 18.71 -13.80
CA GLU A 629 -6.45 18.24 -14.25
C GLU A 629 -6.39 16.84 -14.91
N VAL A 630 -7.53 16.21 -15.22
CA VAL A 630 -7.57 14.94 -15.97
C VAL A 630 -7.59 15.18 -17.49
N ALA A 631 -6.61 14.65 -18.23
CA ALA A 631 -6.44 14.84 -19.66
C ALA A 631 -7.19 13.81 -20.53
N VAL A 632 -8.45 13.50 -20.22
CA VAL A 632 -9.31 12.65 -21.06
C VAL A 632 -10.67 13.28 -21.36
N GLY A 633 -11.19 13.00 -22.56
CA GLY A 633 -12.48 13.54 -23.00
C GLY A 633 -13.65 13.07 -22.11
N PRO A 634 -14.60 13.94 -21.71
CA PRO A 634 -15.65 13.59 -20.74
C PRO A 634 -16.50 12.36 -21.12
N LYS A 635 -16.78 12.17 -22.42
CA LYS A 635 -17.50 10.98 -22.91
C LYS A 635 -16.70 9.70 -22.72
N TRP A 636 -15.40 9.72 -22.96
CA TRP A 636 -14.52 8.55 -22.75
C TRP A 636 -14.44 8.20 -21.26
N LEU A 637 -14.35 9.22 -20.40
CA LEU A 637 -14.27 9.04 -18.96
C LEU A 637 -15.55 8.43 -18.39
N LEU A 638 -16.71 9.00 -18.73
CA LEU A 638 -18.02 8.46 -18.35
C LEU A 638 -18.20 7.02 -18.81
N VAL A 639 -17.84 6.70 -20.07
CA VAL A 639 -17.91 5.32 -20.58
C VAL A 639 -16.96 4.40 -19.80
N ARG A 640 -15.71 4.81 -19.52
CA ARG A 640 -14.75 4.02 -18.74
C ARG A 640 -15.24 3.75 -17.33
N MET A 641 -15.77 4.76 -16.63
CA MET A 641 -16.35 4.60 -15.29
C MET A 641 -17.56 3.66 -15.34
N LEU A 642 -18.50 3.87 -16.26
CA LEU A 642 -19.68 2.99 -16.44
C LEU A 642 -19.28 1.53 -16.74
N THR A 643 -18.26 1.32 -17.58
CA THR A 643 -17.73 0.00 -17.90
C THR A 643 -17.07 -0.64 -16.67
N ALA A 644 -16.40 0.14 -15.82
CA ALA A 644 -15.83 -0.36 -14.57
C ALA A 644 -16.90 -0.80 -13.56
N PHE A 645 -18.04 -0.11 -13.46
CA PHE A 645 -19.19 -0.59 -12.68
C PHE A 645 -19.77 -1.89 -13.27
N GLY A 646 -19.87 -2.00 -14.59
CA GLY A 646 -20.32 -3.23 -15.27
C GLY A 646 -19.35 -4.41 -15.11
N ALA A 647 -18.06 -4.15 -14.89
CA ALA A 647 -17.02 -5.14 -14.65
C ALA A 647 -16.94 -5.61 -13.18
N GLY A 648 -18.08 -5.76 -12.49
CA GLY A 648 -18.18 -6.21 -11.08
C GLY A 648 -17.70 -7.64 -10.78
N LEU A 649 -16.89 -8.24 -11.68
CA LEU A 649 -16.18 -9.50 -11.53
C LEU A 649 -14.67 -9.31 -11.25
N VAL A 650 -14.13 -8.08 -11.35
CA VAL A 650 -12.73 -7.83 -10.97
C VAL A 650 -12.63 -7.77 -9.43
N PRO A 651 -11.66 -8.46 -8.78
CA PRO A 651 -11.47 -8.47 -7.32
C PRO A 651 -10.93 -7.16 -6.73
N ILE A 652 -11.52 -6.02 -7.11
CA ILE A 652 -11.09 -4.65 -6.77
C ILE A 652 -11.84 -4.06 -5.54
N LEU A 653 -12.92 -4.71 -5.08
CA LEU A 653 -13.76 -4.28 -3.95
C LEU A 653 -13.83 -5.33 -2.83
#